data_AF-A0A3E1Y429-F1
#
_entry.id   AF-A0A3E1Y429-F1
#
_cell.length_a   1.000
_cell.length_b   1.000
_cell.length_c   1.000
_cell.angle_alpha   90.00
_cell.angle_beta   90.00
_cell.angle_gamma   90.00
#
_symmetry.space_group_name_H-M   'P 1'
#
loop_
_entity.id
_entity.type
_entity.pdbx_description
1 polymer ?
#
loop_
_entity_poly.entity_id
_entity_poly.type
_entity_poly.pdbx_seq_one_letter_code
_entity_poly.pdbx_strand_id
1 'polypeptide(L)'
;MISYPIIAGLSTLGIRQHQEFDYDFNSFRTDFIGDSGSGKSLIADLIQLILVGSEAFESATRALGGDRTPDGLVLKTKDGRGTDIGYAFLNIKLSEASYIVIGTYIQSSQKNTIPFSIQRGYDDKELIPLNKPLSYKELIRHDKIIPIDELGDHLENQGYVFKYWQKRKHYHKFLYQHELLSLDLSENEKALNDYATIIQSFSRGGSLETQKGNALKDFLFGNDAAKRIYASYQSSVNELQGGFDQYVRNKNDIELITRKQRSLSHLLTLESETETAKHDSLLHDLLYTHQENGYWKKEVESLAISTRSNYNSLQIVKSSLEQLEEEFRKTEAFESLRHDKAMSERNIQEKKWSRILQVENWMDKYKTSIDNLSEVFQKYTKLRKHADIWRNVNQILFSQGLSGLLNSLMPVSTGNELIELLDTAILDMQTEVQEKKGLQQFMDIDNEGSLGRWALEQKHGFNIEQESIIMHFKDLSTRQPNDIRSKIVRYIPTPQSLFDNYSVSASSNDGIWLDMKGIREFIPWVKNRILSNENQHNIKLFFQEETANLNEQIAKLQDKINTYKQLRQVVIREDFDGYIQALELSEQIKEIGEEDDFLKQSETLIKEYITIYRDKTIIQEEYNDAVEEYNITLNDIKSASKMHSSIDGLLTNVRNLLTDNSWKNNWSEISDAMLIPADNPTLLHQEQVYFHTSLKQLSDMIPFLEQKIDQHREGLSLLKLMDACNKFNNAKSEYDIASAEFIKAYKQIPEAAFDDKTHKQNRSDLRMIYQNKKSDFESTYRNVVQSFIQNEHYRFENIYDTKALSITLLPAAFHEMEVATTNMIELINSYLARINENNRELNRRKFQRINELLDLVLEEAAQRMNNARRIDLFLNEQEKGITGGHRVRLQSSMSKEYPLQWIDKFQAMLKNDSADFLDSKLAEGMSLEEKMIAAFNEFSGNRSKPKLEKLLDPNSYFELEFSMLSEKGTVNKGSSGQSYAGIALLCIARLHIIGTGLASKNRNGIKFMPIDEAEGLGSNYDMLYSIAKQYNYQIASFAINPIGTFTEGELYMYMLSKDLSTDEDINYIPLSIRCERDMDLLN
;
A
#
# COMPACT_ATOMS: atom_id res chain seq x y z
N MET A 1 -0.06 -2.00 32.40
CA MET A 1 -0.76 -0.71 32.20
C MET A 1 -1.02 -0.59 30.72
N ILE A 2 -2.29 -0.47 30.29
CA ILE A 2 -2.65 -0.42 28.86
C ILE A 2 -2.40 1.01 28.36
N SER A 3 -1.65 1.14 27.25
CA SER A 3 -1.39 2.43 26.61
C SER A 3 -2.40 2.63 25.47
N TYR A 4 -3.32 3.57 25.63
CA TYR A 4 -4.28 3.94 24.57
C TYR A 4 -3.65 4.89 23.54
N PRO A 5 -4.14 4.92 22.28
CA PRO A 5 -5.24 4.10 21.75
C PRO A 5 -4.82 2.68 21.32
N ILE A 6 -5.78 1.75 21.35
CA ILE A 6 -5.61 0.35 20.91
C ILE A 6 -6.73 -0.05 19.94
N ILE A 7 -6.45 -1.00 19.05
CA ILE A 7 -7.47 -1.69 18.26
C ILE A 7 -8.26 -2.59 19.23
N ALA A 8 -9.54 -2.28 19.42
CA ALA A 8 -10.46 -3.08 20.23
C ALA A 8 -11.14 -4.18 19.41
N GLY A 9 -11.27 -3.99 18.10
CA GLY A 9 -11.76 -5.03 17.22
C GLY A 9 -11.77 -4.63 15.75
N LEU A 10 -11.94 -5.63 14.89
CA LEU A 10 -12.13 -5.51 13.45
C LEU A 10 -13.48 -6.09 13.08
N SER A 11 -14.30 -5.33 12.39
CA SER A 11 -15.57 -5.78 11.84
C SER A 11 -15.51 -5.78 10.32
N THR A 12 -16.07 -6.82 9.70
CA THR A 12 -16.06 -7.01 8.25
C THR A 12 -17.46 -7.34 7.74
N LEU A 13 -17.77 -6.81 6.56
CA LEU A 13 -19.05 -6.99 5.90
C LEU A 13 -18.85 -7.14 4.38
N GLY A 14 -19.35 -8.20 3.76
CA GLY A 14 -19.19 -8.44 2.31
C GLY A 14 -17.76 -8.72 1.85
N ILE A 15 -16.87 -9.18 2.75
CA ILE A 15 -15.47 -9.50 2.44
C ILE A 15 -15.28 -11.02 2.28
N ARG A 16 -14.47 -11.45 1.30
CA ARG A 16 -14.11 -12.87 1.11
C ARG A 16 -13.48 -13.42 2.38
N GLN A 17 -13.92 -14.61 2.78
CA GLN A 17 -13.50 -15.34 3.98
C GLN A 17 -13.80 -14.60 5.30
N HIS A 18 -14.36 -13.39 5.22
CA HIS A 18 -14.69 -12.53 6.35
C HIS A 18 -16.05 -11.83 6.12
N GLN A 19 -17.10 -12.62 5.89
CA GLN A 19 -18.38 -12.12 5.33
C GLN A 19 -19.08 -11.14 6.25
N GLU A 20 -19.34 -11.55 7.48
CA GLU A 20 -20.14 -10.81 8.47
C GLU A 20 -19.60 -11.15 9.86
N PHE A 21 -18.39 -10.68 10.16
CA PHE A 21 -17.68 -11.06 11.39
C PHE A 21 -17.29 -9.85 12.21
N ASP A 22 -17.38 -10.01 13.53
CA ASP A 22 -16.81 -9.11 14.53
C ASP A 22 -15.69 -9.85 15.27
N TYR A 23 -14.46 -9.35 15.11
CA TYR A 23 -13.29 -9.82 15.83
C TYR A 23 -12.95 -8.86 16.95
N ASP A 24 -13.15 -9.25 18.20
CA ASP A 24 -12.62 -8.51 19.34
C ASP A 24 -11.12 -8.78 19.49
N PHE A 25 -10.33 -7.73 19.64
CA PHE A 25 -8.88 -7.80 19.78
C PHE A 25 -8.50 -7.65 21.25
N ASN A 26 -7.58 -8.51 21.71
CA ASN A 26 -6.98 -8.32 23.02
C ASN A 26 -6.11 -7.05 23.03
N SER A 27 -5.97 -6.44 24.20
CA SER A 27 -5.10 -5.28 24.40
C SER A 27 -3.62 -5.52 24.07
N PHE A 28 -3.19 -6.79 23.99
CA PHE A 28 -1.82 -7.17 23.68
C PHE A 28 -1.69 -8.17 22.52
N ARG A 29 -2.29 -9.36 22.58
CA ARG A 29 -2.11 -10.39 21.55
C ARG A 29 -3.43 -11.04 21.13
N THR A 30 -3.65 -11.14 19.82
CA THR A 30 -4.78 -11.87 19.23
C THR A 30 -4.26 -12.87 18.21
N ASP A 31 -4.61 -14.14 18.34
CA ASP A 31 -4.19 -15.21 17.42
C ASP A 31 -5.33 -15.56 16.46
N PHE A 32 -5.00 -15.67 15.18
CA PHE A 32 -5.88 -16.16 14.12
C PHE A 32 -5.30 -17.46 13.59
N ILE A 33 -6.03 -18.55 13.82
CA ILE A 33 -5.60 -19.92 13.58
C ILE A 33 -6.50 -20.55 12.54
N GLY A 34 -5.99 -21.45 11.72
CA GLY A 34 -6.78 -22.20 10.75
C GLY A 34 -5.97 -22.68 9.57
N ASP A 35 -6.58 -23.48 8.72
CA ASP A 35 -5.89 -24.09 7.57
C ASP A 35 -5.45 -23.08 6.52
N SER A 36 -4.52 -23.47 5.65
CA SER A 36 -4.12 -22.65 4.52
C SER A 36 -5.33 -22.28 3.66
N GLY A 37 -5.43 -21.02 3.26
CA GLY A 37 -6.58 -20.53 2.48
C GLY A 37 -7.82 -20.17 3.28
N SER A 38 -7.83 -20.23 4.62
CA SER A 38 -8.95 -19.75 5.47
C SER A 38 -9.03 -18.22 5.64
N GLY A 39 -8.19 -17.45 4.93
CA GLY A 39 -8.22 -15.98 4.99
C GLY A 39 -7.45 -15.32 6.12
N LYS A 40 -6.72 -16.07 6.97
CA LYS A 40 -5.92 -15.52 8.08
C LYS A 40 -5.15 -14.23 7.72
N SER A 41 -4.31 -14.28 6.69
CA SER A 41 -3.48 -13.13 6.28
C SER A 41 -4.30 -11.96 5.70
N LEU A 42 -5.55 -12.17 5.27
CA LEU A 42 -6.43 -11.08 4.82
C LEU A 42 -6.76 -10.12 5.97
N ILE A 43 -6.75 -10.57 7.22
CA ILE A 43 -6.97 -9.69 8.37
C ILE A 43 -5.84 -8.65 8.48
N ALA A 44 -4.59 -9.06 8.25
CA ALA A 44 -3.45 -8.13 8.18
C ALA A 44 -3.61 -7.16 7.00
N ASP A 45 -4.00 -7.68 5.83
CA ASP A 45 -4.24 -6.89 4.62
C ASP A 45 -5.35 -5.83 4.86
N LEU A 46 -6.44 -6.18 5.54
CA LEU A 46 -7.54 -5.27 5.86
C LEU A 46 -7.10 -4.17 6.85
N ILE A 47 -6.37 -4.53 7.90
CA ILE A 47 -5.85 -3.55 8.86
C ILE A 47 -4.89 -2.58 8.15
N GLN A 48 -4.00 -3.10 7.31
CA GLN A 48 -3.13 -2.28 6.46
C GLN A 48 -3.97 -1.34 5.59
N LEU A 49 -4.94 -1.86 4.83
CA LEU A 49 -5.78 -1.08 3.93
C LEU A 49 -6.55 0.04 4.65
N ILE A 50 -7.03 -0.19 5.87
CA ILE A 50 -7.70 0.83 6.70
C ILE A 50 -6.75 1.94 7.15
N LEU A 51 -5.49 1.61 7.45
CA LEU A 51 -4.50 2.56 7.97
C LEU A 51 -3.74 3.33 6.88
N VAL A 52 -3.43 2.69 5.73
CA VAL A 52 -2.64 3.29 4.65
C VAL A 52 -3.46 3.69 3.42
N GLY A 53 -4.65 3.12 3.23
CA GLY A 53 -5.47 3.32 2.04
C GLY A 53 -4.96 2.55 0.80
N SER A 54 -5.79 2.51 -0.24
CA SER A 54 -5.54 1.70 -1.45
C SER A 54 -4.31 2.13 -2.28
N GLU A 55 -3.84 3.36 -2.13
CA GLU A 55 -2.71 3.89 -2.92
C GLU A 55 -1.34 3.29 -2.54
N ALA A 56 -1.16 2.92 -1.27
CA ALA A 56 0.07 2.31 -0.74
C ALA A 56 -0.16 0.89 -0.23
N PHE A 57 -1.33 0.32 -0.53
CA PHE A 57 -1.69 -1.03 -0.15
C PHE A 57 -1.02 -2.04 -1.09
N GLU A 58 -0.27 -2.96 -0.49
CA GLU A 58 0.20 -4.18 -1.15
C GLU A 58 0.08 -5.31 -0.15
N SER A 59 -0.51 -6.43 -0.57
CA SER A 59 -0.63 -7.64 0.25
C SER A 59 0.76 -8.21 0.54
N ALA A 60 1.03 -8.47 1.81
CA ALA A 60 2.30 -9.05 2.24
C ALA A 60 2.45 -10.53 1.83
N THR A 61 1.32 -11.22 1.60
CA THR A 61 1.30 -12.60 1.12
C THR A 61 0.99 -12.65 -0.37
N ARG A 62 1.91 -13.21 -1.17
CA ARG A 62 1.61 -13.55 -2.57
C ARG A 62 0.70 -14.78 -2.57
N ALA A 63 -0.59 -14.57 -2.80
CA ALA A 63 -1.52 -15.67 -2.99
C ALA A 63 -1.14 -16.45 -4.26
N LEU A 64 -1.43 -17.76 -4.28
CA LEU A 64 -1.24 -18.67 -5.43
C LEU A 64 -2.03 -18.27 -6.71
N GLY A 65 -2.65 -17.08 -6.77
CA GLY A 65 -3.56 -16.64 -7.82
C GLY A 65 -3.47 -15.17 -8.26
N GLY A 66 -2.35 -14.48 -8.01
CA GLY A 66 -2.09 -13.10 -8.47
C GLY A 66 -2.17 -12.01 -7.39
N ASP A 67 -2.02 -10.75 -7.79
CA ASP A 67 -2.02 -9.59 -6.88
C ASP A 67 -3.38 -9.44 -6.19
N ARG A 68 -3.41 -9.61 -4.86
CA ARG A 68 -4.56 -9.26 -4.03
C ARG A 68 -4.75 -7.76 -4.08
N THR A 69 -5.70 -7.32 -4.89
CA THR A 69 -6.10 -5.92 -5.05
C THR A 69 -7.38 -5.66 -4.25
N PRO A 70 -7.65 -4.42 -3.82
CA PRO A 70 -8.80 -4.13 -2.95
C PRO A 70 -10.15 -4.62 -3.52
N ASP A 71 -10.40 -4.45 -4.82
CA ASP A 71 -11.61 -4.95 -5.51
C ASP A 71 -11.74 -6.48 -5.46
N GLY A 72 -10.62 -7.20 -5.40
CA GLY A 72 -10.56 -8.64 -5.24
C GLY A 72 -10.85 -9.15 -3.82
N LEU A 73 -10.99 -8.26 -2.83
CA LEU A 73 -11.34 -8.60 -1.45
C LEU A 73 -12.85 -8.76 -1.23
N VAL A 74 -13.68 -8.17 -2.09
CA VAL A 74 -15.15 -8.20 -1.98
C VAL A 74 -15.69 -9.58 -2.36
N LEU A 75 -16.66 -10.10 -1.60
CA LEU A 75 -17.31 -11.37 -1.88
C LEU A 75 -18.24 -11.26 -3.11
N LYS A 76 -17.92 -12.02 -4.16
CA LYS A 76 -18.75 -12.13 -5.38
C LYS A 76 -19.48 -13.47 -5.39
N THR A 77 -20.80 -13.47 -5.24
CA THR A 77 -21.63 -14.70 -5.33
C THR A 77 -22.20 -14.87 -6.72
N LYS A 78 -22.39 -16.11 -7.20
CA LYS A 78 -22.97 -16.39 -8.52
C LYS A 78 -24.48 -16.11 -8.62
N ASP A 79 -25.20 -16.09 -7.50
CA ASP A 79 -26.66 -15.98 -7.45
C ASP A 79 -27.19 -14.54 -7.26
N GLY A 80 -26.30 -13.54 -7.29
CA GLY A 80 -26.65 -12.13 -7.08
C GLY A 80 -27.09 -11.78 -5.65
N ARG A 81 -26.78 -12.63 -4.66
CA ARG A 81 -27.01 -12.38 -3.22
C ARG A 81 -25.83 -11.71 -2.51
N GLY A 82 -24.65 -11.82 -3.10
CA GLY A 82 -23.45 -11.11 -2.74
C GLY A 82 -23.55 -9.66 -3.16
N THR A 83 -22.92 -8.82 -2.36
CA THR A 83 -22.89 -7.39 -2.54
C THR A 83 -21.68 -7.02 -3.39
N ASP A 84 -21.86 -6.19 -4.40
CA ASP A 84 -20.74 -5.54 -5.11
C ASP A 84 -19.98 -4.51 -4.23
N ILE A 85 -20.27 -4.53 -2.93
CA ILE A 85 -19.83 -3.61 -1.91
C ILE A 85 -19.40 -4.38 -0.67
N GLY A 86 -18.36 -3.91 0.00
CA GLY A 86 -17.89 -4.46 1.27
C GLY A 86 -17.37 -3.35 2.18
N TYR A 87 -17.38 -3.62 3.48
CA TYR A 87 -16.85 -2.74 4.52
C TYR A 87 -15.87 -3.51 5.40
N ALA A 88 -14.78 -2.86 5.78
CA ALA A 88 -13.93 -3.31 6.87
C ALA A 88 -13.61 -2.12 7.75
N PHE A 89 -13.79 -2.26 9.06
CA PHE A 89 -13.56 -1.16 9.99
C PHE A 89 -13.03 -1.62 11.34
N LEU A 90 -12.18 -0.78 11.92
CA LEU A 90 -11.58 -0.96 13.23
C LEU A 90 -12.35 -0.14 14.26
N ASN A 91 -12.72 -0.79 15.35
CA ASN A 91 -13.08 -0.12 16.59
C ASN A 91 -11.80 0.23 17.34
N ILE A 92 -11.47 1.51 17.45
CA ILE A 92 -10.30 1.99 18.18
C ILE A 92 -10.75 2.49 19.55
N LYS A 93 -10.18 1.92 20.61
CA LYS A 93 -10.46 2.34 21.99
C LYS A 93 -9.50 3.44 22.42
N LEU A 94 -10.05 4.60 22.77
CA LEU A 94 -9.30 5.81 23.15
C LEU A 94 -9.08 5.91 24.66
N SER A 95 -10.01 5.39 25.45
CA SER A 95 -9.95 5.24 26.90
C SER A 95 -10.96 4.18 27.35
N GLU A 96 -11.17 3.98 28.66
CA GLU A 96 -12.30 3.16 29.10
C GLU A 96 -13.62 3.69 28.54
N ALA A 97 -14.45 2.77 28.01
CA ALA A 97 -15.76 3.05 27.40
C ALA A 97 -15.79 4.16 26.33
N SER A 98 -14.68 4.39 25.63
CA SER A 98 -14.55 5.45 24.62
C SER A 98 -13.93 4.90 23.35
N TYR A 99 -14.67 5.00 22.23
CA TYR A 99 -14.31 4.39 20.96
C TYR A 99 -14.44 5.36 19.77
N ILE A 100 -13.67 5.13 18.72
CA ILE A 100 -13.90 5.70 17.38
C ILE A 100 -13.81 4.58 16.36
N VAL A 101 -14.63 4.64 15.32
CA VAL A 101 -14.51 3.72 14.18
C VAL A 101 -13.72 4.40 13.07
N ILE A 102 -12.74 3.69 12.53
CA ILE A 102 -12.06 4.04 11.28
C ILE A 102 -12.13 2.85 10.34
N GLY A 103 -12.41 3.08 9.06
CA GLY A 103 -12.67 1.97 8.16
C GLY A 103 -12.50 2.34 6.71
N THR A 104 -12.78 1.36 5.85
CA THR A 104 -12.70 1.49 4.42
C THR A 104 -13.87 0.79 3.75
N TYR A 105 -14.44 1.47 2.76
CA TYR A 105 -15.47 0.93 1.88
C TYR A 105 -14.81 0.49 0.57
N ILE A 106 -15.19 -0.71 0.13
CA ILE A 106 -14.55 -1.42 -0.97
C ILE A 106 -15.64 -1.81 -1.97
N GLN A 107 -15.37 -1.63 -3.26
CA GLN A 107 -16.28 -2.04 -4.31
C GLN A 107 -15.63 -3.07 -5.23
N SER A 108 -16.45 -4.00 -5.72
CA SER A 108 -16.02 -5.11 -6.57
C SER A 108 -15.57 -4.66 -7.98
N SER A 109 -15.83 -3.38 -8.32
CA SER A 109 -15.63 -2.73 -9.62
C SER A 109 -14.46 -1.73 -9.67
N GLN A 110 -13.88 -1.35 -8.53
CA GLN A 110 -12.84 -0.32 -8.45
C GLN A 110 -11.75 -0.67 -7.43
N LYS A 111 -10.50 -0.45 -7.81
CA LYS A 111 -9.32 -0.65 -6.94
C LYS A 111 -9.19 0.41 -5.83
N ASN A 112 -9.76 1.59 -6.04
CA ASN A 112 -9.72 2.66 -5.06
C ASN A 112 -10.74 2.40 -3.96
N THR A 113 -10.32 2.50 -2.72
CA THR A 113 -11.21 2.38 -1.56
C THR A 113 -11.55 3.75 -0.98
N ILE A 114 -12.69 3.83 -0.31
CA ILE A 114 -13.15 5.07 0.31
C ILE A 114 -12.96 4.94 1.83
N PRO A 115 -11.96 5.63 2.42
CA PRO A 115 -11.79 5.62 3.85
C PRO A 115 -12.92 6.40 4.53
N PHE A 116 -13.31 5.96 5.72
CA PHE A 116 -14.35 6.59 6.52
C PHE A 116 -14.04 6.55 8.01
N SER A 117 -14.76 7.38 8.77
CA SER A 117 -14.76 7.39 10.22
C SER A 117 -16.19 7.48 10.75
N ILE A 118 -16.48 6.83 11.87
CA ILE A 118 -17.75 6.97 12.59
C ILE A 118 -17.45 7.45 14.00
N GLN A 119 -18.17 8.49 14.41
CA GLN A 119 -18.09 9.10 15.73
C GLN A 119 -19.48 9.62 16.13
N ARG A 120 -19.61 10.39 17.21
CA ARG A 120 -20.88 11.03 17.59
C ARG A 120 -20.94 12.52 17.25
N GLY A 121 -19.82 13.12 16.85
CA GLY A 121 -19.69 14.54 16.55
C GLY A 121 -19.76 14.83 15.05
N TYR A 122 -20.30 16.01 14.71
CA TYR A 122 -20.37 16.50 13.32
C TYR A 122 -19.11 17.24 12.85
N ASP A 123 -18.25 17.71 13.77
CA ASP A 123 -17.01 18.42 13.45
C ASP A 123 -15.82 17.45 13.34
N ASP A 124 -14.87 17.78 12.47
CA ASP A 124 -13.60 17.09 12.29
C ASP A 124 -12.55 17.51 13.30
N LYS A 125 -12.69 18.73 13.86
CA LYS A 125 -11.71 19.31 14.78
C LYS A 125 -11.80 18.73 16.18
N GLU A 126 -13.00 18.36 16.61
CA GLU A 126 -13.26 17.81 17.93
C GLU A 126 -13.89 16.42 17.80
N LEU A 127 -13.11 15.40 18.17
CA LEU A 127 -13.55 14.02 18.13
C LEU A 127 -14.47 13.72 19.32
N ILE A 128 -15.72 13.32 19.04
CA ILE A 128 -16.66 12.87 20.07
C ILE A 128 -16.82 11.34 20.00
N PRO A 129 -16.25 10.58 20.95
CA PRO A 129 -16.19 9.13 20.87
C PRO A 129 -17.55 8.45 21.08
N LEU A 130 -17.70 7.25 20.51
CA LEU A 130 -18.75 6.30 20.83
C LEU A 130 -18.54 5.75 22.25
N ASN A 131 -19.64 5.36 22.90
CA ASN A 131 -19.65 4.76 24.24
C ASN A 131 -19.50 3.23 24.25
N LYS A 132 -19.63 2.60 23.08
CA LYS A 132 -19.48 1.16 22.85
C LYS A 132 -18.87 0.92 21.46
N PRO A 133 -18.21 -0.22 21.22
CA PRO A 133 -17.81 -0.60 19.87
C PRO A 133 -19.04 -0.79 18.96
N LEU A 134 -18.87 -0.52 17.68
CA LEU A 134 -19.85 -0.74 16.61
C LEU A 134 -19.68 -2.15 16.03
N SER A 135 -20.75 -2.88 15.78
CA SER A 135 -20.73 -4.21 15.14
C SER A 135 -21.04 -4.07 13.63
N TYR A 136 -20.73 -5.09 12.84
CA TYR A 136 -21.15 -5.13 11.44
C TYR A 136 -22.68 -5.01 11.28
N LYS A 137 -23.45 -5.42 12.30
CA LYS A 137 -24.92 -5.43 12.27
C LYS A 137 -25.51 -4.04 12.12
N GLU A 138 -24.85 -3.00 12.62
CA GLU A 138 -25.26 -1.61 12.45
C GLU A 138 -25.18 -1.11 11.00
N LEU A 139 -24.51 -1.84 10.11
CA LEU A 139 -24.37 -1.54 8.68
C LEU A 139 -25.31 -2.40 7.79
N ILE A 140 -26.19 -3.21 8.38
CA ILE A 140 -27.15 -4.06 7.67
C ILE A 140 -28.58 -3.52 7.84
N ARG A 141 -29.36 -3.53 6.76
CA ARG A 141 -30.80 -3.24 6.78
C ARG A 141 -31.57 -4.22 5.90
N HIS A 142 -32.56 -4.91 6.48
CA HIS A 142 -33.36 -5.95 5.81
C HIS A 142 -32.49 -7.04 5.13
N ASP A 143 -31.51 -7.58 5.86
CA ASP A 143 -30.56 -8.60 5.39
C ASP A 143 -29.74 -8.19 4.15
N LYS A 144 -29.53 -6.88 3.97
CA LYS A 144 -28.67 -6.31 2.91
C LYS A 144 -27.69 -5.30 3.48
N ILE A 145 -26.49 -5.29 2.93
CA ILE A 145 -25.47 -4.28 3.22
C ILE A 145 -25.94 -2.93 2.68
N ILE A 146 -25.83 -1.88 3.52
CA ILE A 146 -26.21 -0.52 3.15
C ILE A 146 -25.12 0.11 2.26
N PRO A 147 -25.44 0.64 1.07
CA PRO A 147 -24.48 1.37 0.24
C PRO A 147 -23.95 2.63 0.94
N ILE A 148 -22.74 3.06 0.60
CA ILE A 148 -22.05 4.16 1.30
C ILE A 148 -22.85 5.48 1.30
N ASP A 149 -23.59 5.73 0.22
CA ASP A 149 -24.40 6.94 0.04
C ASP A 149 -25.64 6.99 0.96
N GLU A 150 -26.14 5.82 1.39
CA GLU A 150 -27.29 5.69 2.30
C GLU A 150 -26.87 5.47 3.76
N LEU A 151 -25.59 5.12 3.99
CA LEU A 151 -25.09 4.74 5.31
C LEU A 151 -25.06 5.92 6.29
N GLY A 152 -24.84 7.14 5.80
CA GLY A 152 -24.90 8.36 6.59
C GLY A 152 -26.25 8.54 7.30
N ASP A 153 -27.32 8.60 6.52
CA ASP A 153 -28.69 8.75 7.03
C ASP A 153 -29.08 7.59 7.96
N HIS A 154 -28.63 6.37 7.66
CA HIS A 154 -28.92 5.22 8.50
C HIS A 154 -28.29 5.32 9.89
N LEU A 155 -27.01 5.69 9.96
CA LEU A 155 -26.26 5.78 11.22
C LEU A 155 -26.66 7.02 12.04
N GLU A 156 -27.06 8.11 11.39
CA GLU A 156 -27.59 9.30 12.08
C GLU A 156 -28.86 8.98 12.86
N ASN A 157 -29.74 8.13 12.31
CA ASN A 157 -30.94 7.64 13.02
C ASN A 157 -30.60 6.82 14.27
N GLN A 158 -29.38 6.30 14.38
CA GLN A 158 -28.86 5.55 15.54
C GLN A 158 -28.03 6.44 16.48
N GLY A 159 -27.88 7.73 16.19
CA GLY A 159 -27.11 8.69 16.98
C GLY A 159 -25.60 8.67 16.69
N TYR A 160 -25.20 8.17 15.52
CA TYR A 160 -23.82 8.17 15.05
C TYR A 160 -23.66 9.06 13.81
N VAL A 161 -22.50 9.69 13.68
CA VAL A 161 -22.13 10.50 12.52
C VAL A 161 -21.14 9.70 11.69
N PHE A 162 -21.54 9.36 10.47
CA PHE A 162 -20.67 8.72 9.48
C PHE A 162 -20.07 9.78 8.57
N LYS A 163 -18.75 9.69 8.38
CA LYS A 163 -18.03 10.54 7.46
C LYS A 163 -17.11 9.72 6.57
N TYR A 164 -17.32 9.77 5.27
CA TYR A 164 -16.39 9.26 4.29
C TYR A 164 -15.48 10.39 3.76
N TRP A 165 -14.23 10.05 3.44
CA TRP A 165 -13.18 11.01 3.11
C TRP A 165 -12.82 10.92 1.63
N GLN A 166 -13.18 11.94 0.86
CA GLN A 166 -12.88 12.04 -0.58
C GLN A 166 -11.37 12.11 -0.88
N LYS A 167 -10.57 12.65 0.04
CA LYS A 167 -9.11 12.76 -0.09
C LYS A 167 -8.42 12.02 1.03
N ARG A 168 -7.62 10.99 0.69
CA ARG A 168 -6.80 10.22 1.64
C ARG A 168 -5.94 11.11 2.56
N LYS A 169 -5.33 12.18 2.02
CA LYS A 169 -4.52 13.11 2.86
C LYS A 169 -5.32 13.72 4.01
N HIS A 170 -6.61 14.04 3.81
CA HIS A 170 -7.45 14.57 4.88
C HIS A 170 -7.77 13.51 5.92
N TYR A 171 -8.04 12.27 5.49
CA TYR A 171 -8.22 11.13 6.39
C TYR A 171 -6.97 10.89 7.26
N HIS A 172 -5.78 10.78 6.65
CA HIS A 172 -4.53 10.61 7.42
C HIS A 172 -4.22 11.80 8.33
N LYS A 173 -4.57 13.03 7.91
CA LYS A 173 -4.42 14.20 8.78
C LYS A 173 -5.34 14.12 9.99
N PHE A 174 -6.58 13.67 9.81
CA PHE A 174 -7.53 13.41 10.89
C PHE A 174 -7.00 12.34 11.85
N LEU A 175 -6.51 11.19 11.33
CA LEU A 175 -5.92 10.13 12.15
C LEU A 175 -4.74 10.62 13.00
N TYR A 176 -3.87 11.45 12.41
CA TYR A 176 -2.69 11.99 13.11
C TYR A 176 -3.04 13.10 14.12
N GLN A 177 -4.00 13.98 13.80
CA GLN A 177 -4.43 15.07 14.68
C GLN A 177 -5.10 14.55 15.96
N HIS A 178 -5.83 13.44 15.86
CA HIS A 178 -6.52 12.79 16.97
C HIS A 178 -5.73 11.65 17.61
N GLU A 179 -4.41 11.60 17.39
CA GLU A 179 -3.48 10.62 18.00
C GLU A 179 -3.86 9.15 17.76
N LEU A 180 -4.59 8.86 16.67
CA LEU A 180 -4.89 7.49 16.25
C LEU A 180 -3.68 6.85 15.57
N LEU A 181 -2.92 7.65 14.81
CA LEU A 181 -1.61 7.29 14.26
C LEU A 181 -0.51 8.10 14.93
N SER A 182 0.61 7.43 15.23
CA SER A 182 1.79 8.07 15.81
C SER A 182 2.65 8.84 14.78
N LEU A 183 2.41 8.60 13.49
CA LEU A 183 3.11 9.22 12.36
C LEU A 183 2.14 9.99 11.47
N ASP A 184 2.58 11.12 10.91
CA ASP A 184 1.77 11.92 9.99
C ASP A 184 1.87 11.35 8.56
N LEU A 185 1.01 10.39 8.22
CA LEU A 185 0.96 9.81 6.88
C LEU A 185 0.40 10.77 5.81
N SER A 186 0.00 11.99 6.18
CA SER A 186 -0.43 13.03 5.25
C SER A 186 0.70 13.96 4.81
N GLU A 187 1.83 13.94 5.53
CA GLU A 187 2.97 14.85 5.33
C GLU A 187 3.56 14.69 3.93
N ASN A 188 3.89 13.45 3.55
CA ASN A 188 4.39 13.13 2.21
C ASN A 188 4.13 11.65 1.85
N GLU A 189 4.20 11.32 0.56
CA GLU A 189 3.98 9.95 0.07
C GLU A 189 5.00 8.95 0.59
N LYS A 190 6.21 9.42 0.91
CA LYS A 190 7.26 8.57 1.42
C LYS A 190 6.93 8.05 2.83
N ALA A 191 6.49 8.92 3.73
CA ALA A 191 6.07 8.57 5.08
C ALA A 191 4.95 7.51 5.04
N LEU A 192 4.01 7.66 4.10
CA LEU A 192 2.97 6.67 3.85
C LEU A 192 3.54 5.33 3.37
N ASN A 193 4.33 5.35 2.29
CA ASN A 193 4.89 4.14 1.69
C ASN A 193 5.79 3.40 2.67
N ASP A 194 6.63 4.11 3.42
CA ASP A 194 7.51 3.48 4.38
C ASP A 194 6.72 2.84 5.54
N TYR A 195 5.64 3.48 6.00
CA TYR A 195 4.75 2.89 7.01
C TYR A 195 4.04 1.63 6.46
N ALA A 196 3.60 1.67 5.20
CA ALA A 196 3.05 0.50 4.53
C ALA A 196 4.08 -0.64 4.42
N THR A 197 5.31 -0.35 3.98
CA THR A 197 6.41 -1.32 3.91
C THR A 197 6.74 -1.93 5.26
N ILE A 198 6.66 -1.16 6.36
CA ILE A 198 6.87 -1.68 7.71
C ILE A 198 5.77 -2.69 8.09
N ILE A 199 4.49 -2.35 7.88
CA ILE A 199 3.38 -3.28 8.16
C ILE A 199 3.54 -4.56 7.33
N GLN A 200 3.85 -4.43 6.03
CA GLN A 200 4.10 -5.56 5.14
C GLN A 200 5.27 -6.42 5.62
N SER A 201 6.36 -5.80 6.07
CA SER A 201 7.56 -6.50 6.55
C SER A 201 7.28 -7.35 7.79
N PHE A 202 6.35 -6.93 8.65
CA PHE A 202 5.88 -7.78 9.75
C PHE A 202 5.11 -9.01 9.26
N SER A 203 4.44 -8.97 8.10
CA SER A 203 3.71 -10.11 7.53
C SER A 203 4.49 -10.87 6.45
N ARG A 204 5.82 -10.87 6.52
CA ARG A 204 6.73 -11.54 5.55
C ARG A 204 6.62 -11.03 4.10
N GLY A 205 6.13 -9.80 3.90
CA GLY A 205 6.10 -9.12 2.61
C GLY A 205 7.50 -9.06 1.97
N GLY A 206 7.59 -9.44 0.69
CA GLY A 206 8.87 -9.67 0.00
C GLY A 206 9.68 -8.42 -0.38
N SER A 207 9.60 -7.29 0.33
CA SER A 207 9.91 -5.98 -0.27
C SER A 207 11.10 -5.20 0.31
N LEU A 208 11.79 -5.65 1.37
CA LEU A 208 12.97 -4.92 1.88
C LEU A 208 14.30 -5.49 1.37
N GLU A 209 14.88 -4.89 0.32
CA GLU A 209 16.21 -5.23 -0.20
C GLU A 209 17.33 -4.79 0.76
N THR A 210 17.56 -5.54 1.83
CA THR A 210 18.60 -5.24 2.84
C THR A 210 20.04 -5.43 2.34
N GLN A 211 20.23 -6.14 1.22
CA GLN A 211 21.55 -6.38 0.61
C GLN A 211 22.01 -5.27 -0.35
N LYS A 212 21.11 -4.36 -0.78
CA LYS A 212 21.48 -3.21 -1.63
C LYS A 212 21.58 -1.95 -0.78
N GLY A 213 22.79 -1.43 -0.61
CA GLY A 213 23.08 -0.27 0.23
C GLY A 213 22.20 0.96 -0.05
N ASN A 214 21.88 1.24 -1.33
CA ASN A 214 21.00 2.36 -1.69
C ASN A 214 19.54 2.14 -1.28
N ALA A 215 18.98 0.95 -1.49
CA ALA A 215 17.61 0.63 -1.09
C ALA A 215 17.46 0.71 0.45
N LEU A 216 18.47 0.24 1.19
CA LEU A 216 18.52 0.33 2.64
C LEU A 216 18.62 1.79 3.14
N LYS A 217 19.46 2.61 2.50
CA LYS A 217 19.58 4.06 2.79
C LYS A 217 18.26 4.79 2.52
N ASP A 218 17.61 4.48 1.41
CA ASP A 218 16.33 5.08 1.04
C ASP A 218 15.22 4.68 2.00
N PHE A 219 15.13 3.40 2.39
CA PHE A 219 14.17 2.97 3.41
C PHE A 219 14.39 3.69 4.74
N LEU A 220 15.62 3.72 5.26
CA LEU A 220 15.89 4.30 6.58
C LEU A 220 15.75 5.82 6.62
N PHE A 221 16.22 6.53 5.59
CA PHE A 221 16.39 8.00 5.65
C PHE A 221 15.71 8.79 4.54
N GLY A 222 15.43 8.17 3.39
CA GLY A 222 14.82 8.84 2.25
C GLY A 222 15.59 9.96 1.58
N ASN A 223 14.87 10.66 0.70
CA ASN A 223 15.38 11.72 -0.17
C ASN A 223 14.79 13.12 0.12
N ASP A 224 13.95 13.29 1.14
CA ASP A 224 13.32 14.59 1.45
C ASP A 224 14.37 15.65 1.81
N ALA A 225 15.40 15.27 2.58
CA ALA A 225 16.50 16.19 2.89
C ALA A 225 17.28 16.57 1.62
N ALA A 226 17.53 15.63 0.70
CA ALA A 226 18.18 15.90 -0.57
C ALA A 226 17.34 16.89 -1.42
N LYS A 227 16.01 16.69 -1.50
CA LYS A 227 15.09 17.62 -2.17
C LYS A 227 15.07 19.00 -1.51
N ARG A 228 15.04 19.08 -0.18
CA ARG A 228 15.05 20.34 0.58
C ARG A 228 16.35 21.11 0.39
N ILE A 229 17.50 20.42 0.45
CA ILE A 229 18.82 21.03 0.22
C ILE A 229 18.90 21.54 -1.22
N TYR A 230 18.42 20.75 -2.19
CA TYR A 230 18.36 21.16 -3.60
C TYR A 230 17.42 22.36 -3.82
N ALA A 231 16.27 22.41 -3.17
CA ALA A 231 15.36 23.57 -3.21
C ALA A 231 15.95 24.80 -2.51
N SER A 232 16.68 24.63 -1.40
CA SER A 232 17.42 25.71 -0.73
C SER A 232 18.54 26.26 -1.62
N TYR A 233 19.21 25.39 -2.37
CA TYR A 233 20.14 25.77 -3.42
C TYR A 233 19.44 26.62 -4.49
N GLN A 234 18.30 26.18 -5.03
CA GLN A 234 17.53 26.96 -6.01
C GLN A 234 17.02 28.30 -5.45
N SER A 235 16.56 28.32 -4.19
CA SER A 235 16.14 29.56 -3.50
C SER A 235 17.32 30.50 -3.26
N SER A 236 18.49 29.97 -2.90
CA SER A 236 19.72 30.76 -2.75
C SER A 236 20.14 31.36 -4.08
N VAL A 237 20.00 30.61 -5.18
CA VAL A 237 20.21 31.13 -6.54
C VAL A 237 19.22 32.27 -6.85
N ASN A 238 17.96 32.16 -6.45
CA ASN A 238 16.92 33.19 -6.66
C ASN A 238 17.04 34.41 -5.72
N GLU A 239 17.43 34.25 -4.45
CA GLU A 239 17.66 35.36 -3.50
C GLU A 239 18.90 36.17 -3.89
N LEU A 240 19.94 35.47 -4.35
CA LEU A 240 21.16 36.10 -4.83
C LEU A 240 20.96 36.84 -6.16
N GLN A 241 19.91 36.52 -6.92
CA GLN A 241 19.46 37.35 -8.04
C GLN A 241 19.00 38.75 -7.56
N GLY A 242 18.39 38.88 -6.36
CA GLY A 242 17.94 40.18 -5.79
C GLY A 242 19.00 40.92 -4.95
N GLY A 243 19.92 40.21 -4.28
CA GLY A 243 21.10 40.82 -3.64
C GLY A 243 22.06 41.48 -4.64
N PHE A 244 21.96 41.06 -5.89
CA PHE A 244 22.53 41.77 -7.02
C PHE A 244 21.99 43.21 -7.08
N ASP A 245 20.69 43.43 -6.87
CA ASP A 245 20.02 44.73 -7.03
C ASP A 245 20.26 45.72 -5.86
N GLN A 246 20.62 45.26 -4.66
CA GLN A 246 20.82 46.11 -3.47
C GLN A 246 22.29 46.31 -3.09
N TYR A 247 23.18 45.36 -3.40
CA TYR A 247 24.61 45.67 -3.59
C TYR A 247 24.76 46.81 -4.60
N VAL A 248 23.89 46.81 -5.61
CA VAL A 248 23.75 47.93 -6.54
C VAL A 248 23.25 49.21 -5.85
N ARG A 249 22.35 49.19 -4.84
CA ARG A 249 21.85 50.41 -4.13
C ARG A 249 22.76 51.01 -3.06
N ASN A 250 23.36 50.25 -2.14
CA ASN A 250 24.17 50.81 -1.04
C ASN A 250 25.53 51.32 -1.51
N LYS A 251 26.06 50.67 -2.55
CA LYS A 251 27.09 51.24 -3.38
C LYS A 251 26.70 52.67 -3.82
N ASN A 252 25.41 52.97 -4.10
CA ASN A 252 24.97 54.30 -4.58
C ASN A 252 25.06 55.45 -3.56
N ASP A 253 24.57 55.30 -2.32
CA ASP A 253 24.55 56.40 -1.32
C ASP A 253 25.93 56.81 -0.84
N ILE A 254 26.81 55.83 -0.86
CA ILE A 254 28.13 55.94 -0.30
C ILE A 254 29.01 56.55 -1.34
N GLU A 255 28.88 56.01 -2.54
CA GLU A 255 29.39 56.66 -3.69
C GLU A 255 28.83 58.09 -3.71
N LEU A 256 27.61 58.46 -3.26
CA LEU A 256 27.11 59.85 -3.26
C LEU A 256 27.96 60.86 -2.44
N ILE A 257 28.42 60.53 -1.23
CA ILE A 257 29.15 61.50 -0.38
C ILE A 257 30.66 61.42 -0.53
N THR A 258 31.18 60.22 -0.76
CA THR A 258 32.46 59.97 -1.41
C THR A 258 32.58 60.75 -2.72
N ARG A 259 31.50 60.77 -3.51
CA ARG A 259 31.35 61.58 -4.72
C ARG A 259 31.33 63.04 -4.31
N LYS A 260 30.53 63.58 -3.38
CA LYS A 260 30.60 65.03 -3.03
C LYS A 260 32.04 65.54 -2.87
N GLN A 261 32.89 64.81 -2.15
CA GLN A 261 34.32 65.12 -2.12
C GLN A 261 35.12 64.77 -3.32
N ARG A 262 35.06 63.52 -3.78
CA ARG A 262 35.89 63.09 -4.90
C ARG A 262 35.56 64.03 -6.02
N SER A 263 34.29 64.25 -6.30
CA SER A 263 33.79 65.33 -7.10
C SER A 263 34.47 66.66 -6.75
N LEU A 264 34.47 67.18 -5.53
CA LEU A 264 35.17 68.46 -5.23
C LEU A 264 36.71 68.48 -5.37
N SER A 265 37.36 67.38 -5.06
CA SER A 265 38.82 67.22 -5.00
C SER A 265 39.41 66.86 -6.36
N HIS A 266 38.70 65.98 -7.05
CA HIS A 266 38.86 65.64 -8.46
C HIS A 266 38.54 66.86 -9.31
N LEU A 267 37.47 67.61 -9.04
CA LEU A 267 37.12 68.83 -9.78
C LEU A 267 38.30 69.79 -9.90
N LEU A 268 39.00 70.01 -8.78
CA LEU A 268 40.17 70.89 -8.72
C LEU A 268 41.43 70.31 -9.38
N THR A 269 41.51 68.99 -9.55
CA THR A 269 42.64 68.33 -10.25
C THR A 269 42.37 68.20 -11.76
N LEU A 270 41.11 67.96 -12.12
CA LEU A 270 40.58 67.82 -13.47
C LEU A 270 40.77 69.08 -14.30
N GLU A 271 40.55 70.27 -13.73
CA GLU A 271 40.76 71.54 -14.44
C GLU A 271 42.14 71.60 -15.11
N SER A 272 43.19 71.22 -14.37
CA SER A 272 44.57 71.41 -14.81
C SER A 272 45.00 70.39 -15.85
N GLU A 273 44.58 69.14 -15.68
CA GLU A 273 44.97 68.08 -16.60
C GLU A 273 44.08 68.08 -17.87
N THR A 274 43.08 68.98 -17.91
CA THR A 274 42.23 69.25 -19.07
C THR A 274 42.97 69.63 -20.29
N GLU A 275 43.64 70.75 -20.21
CA GLU A 275 44.05 71.41 -21.41
C GLU A 275 45.13 70.61 -22.14
N THR A 276 45.98 69.93 -21.37
CA THR A 276 47.07 69.10 -21.87
C THR A 276 46.57 67.97 -22.74
N ALA A 277 45.45 67.39 -22.37
CA ALA A 277 44.92 66.28 -23.12
C ALA A 277 44.20 66.69 -24.40
N LYS A 278 43.75 67.96 -24.56
CA LYS A 278 43.11 68.48 -25.80
C LYS A 278 43.85 68.17 -27.06
N HIS A 279 45.14 68.16 -26.93
CA HIS A 279 46.02 68.15 -28.05
C HIS A 279 46.27 66.71 -28.48
N ASP A 280 46.78 65.93 -27.55
CA ASP A 280 47.11 64.52 -27.76
C ASP A 280 45.85 63.75 -28.20
N SER A 281 44.71 64.23 -27.71
CA SER A 281 43.35 63.82 -28.03
C SER A 281 43.09 63.58 -29.48
N LEU A 282 43.18 64.66 -30.23
CA LEU A 282 42.53 64.69 -31.52
C LEU A 282 43.42 63.89 -32.49
N LEU A 283 44.72 63.82 -32.20
CA LEU A 283 45.71 63.12 -33.01
C LEU A 283 45.62 61.61 -32.80
N HIS A 284 45.51 61.24 -31.54
CA HIS A 284 45.35 59.87 -31.11
C HIS A 284 43.99 59.30 -31.48
N ASP A 285 42.95 60.14 -31.41
CA ASP A 285 41.71 60.00 -32.15
C ASP A 285 42.03 59.49 -33.54
N LEU A 286 42.54 60.32 -34.42
CA LEU A 286 42.61 59.98 -35.83
C LEU A 286 43.23 58.60 -36.16
N LEU A 287 44.30 58.24 -35.47
CA LEU A 287 45.06 57.00 -35.69
C LEU A 287 44.34 55.77 -35.15
N TYR A 288 43.68 55.89 -34.01
CA TYR A 288 43.04 54.74 -33.37
C TYR A 288 41.82 54.22 -34.14
N THR A 289 40.88 55.08 -34.54
CA THR A 289 39.71 54.59 -35.32
C THR A 289 40.09 54.04 -36.67
N HIS A 290 41.20 54.45 -37.26
CA HIS A 290 41.70 53.81 -38.48
C HIS A 290 42.04 52.34 -38.20
N GLN A 291 42.70 52.08 -37.07
CA GLN A 291 43.06 50.74 -36.61
C GLN A 291 41.84 49.94 -36.11
N GLU A 292 40.91 50.57 -35.39
CA GLU A 292 39.67 49.94 -34.92
C GLU A 292 38.72 49.58 -36.05
N ASN A 293 38.54 50.46 -37.03
CA ASN A 293 37.73 50.15 -38.20
C ASN A 293 38.31 48.92 -38.93
N GLY A 294 39.63 48.82 -39.08
CA GLY A 294 40.30 47.65 -39.64
C GLY A 294 40.22 46.38 -38.76
N TYR A 295 40.25 46.52 -37.44
CA TYR A 295 40.14 45.42 -36.48
C TYR A 295 38.72 44.87 -36.40
N TRP A 296 37.73 45.72 -36.16
CA TRP A 296 36.32 45.32 -36.06
C TRP A 296 35.78 44.79 -37.39
N LYS A 297 36.31 45.23 -38.53
CA LYS A 297 35.99 44.59 -39.81
C LYS A 297 36.37 43.10 -39.82
N LYS A 298 37.62 42.79 -39.45
CA LYS A 298 38.13 41.41 -39.39
C LYS A 298 37.44 40.59 -38.30
N GLU A 299 37.09 41.23 -37.19
CA GLU A 299 36.41 40.59 -36.06
C GLU A 299 34.95 40.27 -36.39
N VAL A 300 34.25 41.15 -37.11
CA VAL A 300 32.90 40.87 -37.63
C VAL A 300 32.95 39.74 -38.65
N GLU A 301 33.92 39.75 -39.57
CA GLU A 301 34.12 38.66 -40.54
C GLU A 301 34.39 37.31 -39.82
N SER A 302 35.28 37.29 -38.82
CA SER A 302 35.63 36.07 -38.08
C SER A 302 34.48 35.54 -37.22
N LEU A 303 33.76 36.43 -36.50
CA LEU A 303 32.61 36.08 -35.68
C LEU A 303 31.41 35.68 -36.54
N ALA A 304 31.18 36.33 -37.68
CA ALA A 304 30.11 35.93 -38.61
C ALA A 304 30.35 34.52 -39.15
N ILE A 305 31.60 34.19 -39.51
CA ILE A 305 31.99 32.84 -39.93
C ILE A 305 31.85 31.84 -38.78
N SER A 306 32.29 32.20 -37.56
CA SER A 306 32.23 31.33 -36.39
C SER A 306 30.79 31.06 -35.92
N THR A 307 29.94 32.09 -35.82
CA THR A 307 28.51 31.96 -35.47
C THR A 307 27.77 31.13 -36.52
N ARG A 308 28.10 31.33 -37.81
CA ARG A 308 27.54 30.51 -38.90
C ARG A 308 27.99 29.06 -38.82
N SER A 309 29.27 28.82 -38.54
CA SER A 309 29.82 27.48 -38.35
C SER A 309 29.14 26.77 -37.17
N ASN A 310 29.01 27.43 -36.02
CA ASN A 310 28.36 26.86 -34.83
C ASN A 310 26.86 26.57 -35.04
N TYR A 311 26.16 27.42 -35.79
CA TYR A 311 24.80 27.13 -36.22
C TYR A 311 24.75 25.86 -37.09
N ASN A 312 25.64 25.76 -38.08
CA ASN A 312 25.71 24.60 -38.96
C ASN A 312 26.07 23.32 -38.18
N SER A 313 27.00 23.40 -37.21
CA SER A 313 27.33 22.30 -36.30
C SER A 313 26.13 21.91 -35.42
N LEU A 314 25.33 22.86 -34.92
CA LEU A 314 24.08 22.55 -34.19
C LEU A 314 22.99 21.96 -35.08
N GLN A 315 22.92 22.33 -36.36
CA GLN A 315 22.05 21.66 -37.33
C GLN A 315 22.51 20.22 -37.60
N ILE A 316 23.83 19.97 -37.64
CA ILE A 316 24.38 18.61 -37.72
C ILE A 316 24.02 17.82 -36.46
N VAL A 317 24.20 18.38 -35.26
CA VAL A 317 23.82 17.76 -33.98
C VAL A 317 22.31 17.48 -33.95
N LYS A 318 21.48 18.44 -34.35
CA LYS A 318 20.02 18.29 -34.46
C LYS A 318 19.65 17.14 -35.39
N SER A 319 20.18 17.13 -36.62
CA SER A 319 19.87 16.08 -37.60
C SER A 319 20.30 14.70 -37.11
N SER A 320 21.40 14.63 -36.36
CA SER A 320 21.89 13.40 -35.75
C SER A 320 20.99 12.96 -34.59
N LEU A 321 20.55 13.88 -33.72
CA LEU A 321 19.59 13.62 -32.65
C LEU A 321 18.22 13.21 -33.19
N GLU A 322 17.76 13.78 -34.31
CA GLU A 322 16.51 13.38 -34.99
C GLU A 322 16.62 11.96 -35.56
N GLN A 323 17.77 11.61 -36.14
CA GLN A 323 18.04 10.24 -36.59
C GLN A 323 18.08 9.26 -35.41
N LEU A 324 18.76 9.63 -34.31
CA LEU A 324 18.87 8.81 -33.11
C LEU A 324 17.54 8.67 -32.38
N GLU A 325 16.74 9.74 -32.26
CA GLU A 325 15.40 9.69 -31.68
C GLU A 325 14.52 8.75 -32.49
N GLU A 326 14.52 8.87 -33.82
CA GLU A 326 13.77 7.98 -34.69
C GLU A 326 14.22 6.52 -34.55
N GLU A 327 15.54 6.28 -34.46
CA GLU A 327 16.12 4.96 -34.25
C GLU A 327 15.71 4.39 -32.88
N PHE A 328 15.91 5.12 -31.78
CA PHE A 328 15.56 4.67 -30.44
C PHE A 328 14.06 4.56 -30.21
N ARG A 329 13.24 5.39 -30.87
CA ARG A 329 11.78 5.26 -30.86
C ARG A 329 11.33 4.00 -31.59
N LYS A 330 11.96 3.67 -32.72
CA LYS A 330 11.73 2.39 -33.42
C LYS A 330 12.19 1.20 -32.59
N THR A 331 13.34 1.30 -31.92
CA THR A 331 13.84 0.26 -31.01
C THR A 331 12.89 0.08 -29.82
N GLU A 332 12.44 1.15 -29.17
CA GLU A 332 11.47 1.07 -28.08
C GLU A 332 10.15 0.46 -28.54
N ALA A 333 9.61 0.90 -29.68
CA ALA A 333 8.39 0.32 -30.24
C ALA A 333 8.55 -1.17 -30.61
N PHE A 334 9.73 -1.55 -31.13
CA PHE A 334 10.07 -2.94 -31.44
C PHE A 334 10.17 -3.79 -30.18
N GLU A 335 10.92 -3.35 -29.17
CA GLU A 335 11.05 -4.07 -27.89
C GLU A 335 9.74 -4.11 -27.12
N SER A 336 8.90 -3.07 -27.22
CA SER A 336 7.53 -3.08 -26.68
C SER A 336 6.69 -4.17 -27.33
N LEU A 337 6.68 -4.25 -28.66
CA LEU A 337 5.89 -5.24 -29.38
C LEU A 337 6.43 -6.66 -29.16
N ARG A 338 7.76 -6.83 -29.01
CA ARG A 338 8.39 -8.09 -28.65
C ARG A 338 8.04 -8.50 -27.21
N HIS A 339 8.04 -7.55 -26.27
CA HIS A 339 7.64 -7.77 -24.89
C HIS A 339 6.16 -8.15 -24.77
N ASP A 340 5.27 -7.46 -25.48
CA ASP A 340 3.83 -7.76 -25.49
C ASP A 340 3.57 -9.18 -26.01
N LYS A 341 4.30 -9.60 -27.06
CA LYS A 341 4.25 -10.97 -27.59
C LYS A 341 4.77 -11.99 -26.57
N ALA A 342 5.93 -11.75 -25.97
CA ALA A 342 6.52 -12.63 -24.96
C ALA A 342 5.62 -12.77 -23.72
N MET A 343 4.99 -11.67 -23.29
CA MET A 343 4.01 -11.66 -22.19
C MET A 343 2.76 -12.48 -22.54
N SER A 344 2.22 -12.31 -23.75
CA SER A 344 1.06 -13.09 -24.20
C SER A 344 1.40 -14.58 -24.27
N GLU A 345 2.57 -14.94 -24.82
CA GLU A 345 3.00 -16.34 -24.94
C GLU A 345 3.22 -16.98 -23.57
N ARG A 346 3.92 -16.29 -22.66
CA ARG A 346 4.08 -16.74 -21.27
C ARG A 346 2.73 -17.03 -20.61
N ASN A 347 1.77 -16.11 -20.74
CA ASN A 347 0.44 -16.27 -20.14
C ASN A 347 -0.33 -17.47 -20.70
N ILE A 348 -0.16 -17.78 -22.00
CA ILE A 348 -0.75 -18.95 -22.63
C ILE A 348 -0.13 -20.22 -22.08
N GLN A 349 1.21 -20.29 -22.01
CA GLN A 349 1.92 -21.48 -21.55
C GLN A 349 1.77 -21.73 -20.05
N GLU A 350 1.70 -20.68 -19.23
CA GLU A 350 1.44 -20.75 -17.79
C GLU A 350 0.09 -21.43 -17.50
N LYS A 351 -0.96 -21.11 -18.28
CA LYS A 351 -2.28 -21.76 -18.16
C LYS A 351 -2.25 -23.24 -18.53
N LYS A 352 -1.43 -23.66 -19.49
CA LYS A 352 -1.30 -25.08 -19.84
C LYS A 352 -0.51 -25.83 -18.77
N TRP A 353 0.59 -25.24 -18.30
CA TRP A 353 1.44 -25.81 -17.25
C TRP A 353 0.70 -26.00 -15.93
N SER A 354 -0.15 -25.04 -15.53
CA SER A 354 -0.97 -25.17 -14.32
C SER A 354 -1.95 -26.34 -14.37
N ARG A 355 -2.50 -26.64 -15.56
CA ARG A 355 -3.41 -27.78 -15.77
C ARG A 355 -2.66 -29.12 -15.66
N ILE A 356 -1.42 -29.18 -16.14
CA ILE A 356 -0.56 -30.37 -15.99
C ILE A 356 -0.33 -30.68 -14.51
N LEU A 357 0.06 -29.68 -13.71
CA LEU A 357 0.29 -29.85 -12.27
C LEU A 357 -0.97 -30.37 -11.55
N GLN A 358 -2.16 -29.92 -11.95
CA GLN A 358 -3.42 -30.43 -11.40
C GLN A 358 -3.65 -31.91 -11.70
N VAL A 359 -3.32 -32.35 -12.91
CA VAL A 359 -3.41 -33.78 -13.28
C VAL A 359 -2.41 -34.63 -12.50
N GLU A 360 -1.18 -34.14 -12.27
CA GLU A 360 -0.20 -34.85 -11.43
C GLU A 360 -0.71 -35.07 -10.01
N ASN A 361 -1.30 -34.03 -9.42
CA ASN A 361 -1.89 -34.12 -8.09
C ASN A 361 -3.02 -35.16 -8.03
N TRP A 362 -3.89 -35.22 -9.05
CA TRP A 362 -4.95 -36.22 -9.11
C TRP A 362 -4.41 -37.65 -9.27
N MET A 363 -3.42 -37.84 -10.13
CA MET A 363 -2.79 -39.16 -10.32
C MET A 363 -2.09 -39.65 -9.05
N ASP A 364 -1.40 -38.77 -8.33
CA ASP A 364 -0.73 -39.13 -7.08
C ASP A 364 -1.74 -39.46 -5.97
N LYS A 365 -2.83 -38.69 -5.86
CA LYS A 365 -3.90 -38.92 -4.86
C LYS A 365 -4.57 -40.26 -5.05
N TYR A 366 -4.92 -40.62 -6.29
CA TYR A 366 -5.63 -41.85 -6.60
C TYR A 366 -4.73 -43.03 -6.97
N LYS A 367 -3.40 -42.83 -6.88
CA LYS A 367 -2.37 -43.82 -7.23
C LYS A 367 -2.66 -44.50 -8.57
N THR A 368 -3.00 -43.68 -9.56
CA THR A 368 -3.41 -44.11 -10.90
C THR A 368 -2.48 -43.58 -11.98
N SER A 369 -2.49 -44.23 -13.14
CA SER A 369 -1.88 -43.70 -14.36
C SER A 369 -2.84 -42.75 -15.08
N ILE A 370 -2.30 -41.96 -16.02
CA ILE A 370 -3.05 -41.02 -16.85
C ILE A 370 -4.16 -41.72 -17.66
N ASP A 371 -3.90 -42.92 -18.18
CA ASP A 371 -4.84 -43.66 -19.02
C ASP A 371 -6.06 -44.15 -18.24
N ASN A 372 -5.88 -44.41 -16.95
CA ASN A 372 -6.93 -44.91 -16.07
C ASN A 372 -7.68 -43.78 -15.33
N LEU A 373 -7.19 -42.53 -15.41
CA LEU A 373 -7.72 -41.42 -14.63
C LEU A 373 -9.21 -41.15 -14.91
N SER A 374 -9.65 -41.29 -16.17
CA SER A 374 -11.08 -41.12 -16.53
C SER A 374 -11.97 -42.23 -15.95
N GLU A 375 -11.46 -43.46 -15.87
CA GLU A 375 -12.19 -44.60 -15.29
C GLU A 375 -12.28 -44.46 -13.76
N VAL A 376 -11.18 -44.03 -13.14
CA VAL A 376 -11.13 -43.70 -11.71
C VAL A 376 -12.14 -42.60 -11.38
N PHE A 377 -12.20 -41.52 -12.17
CA PHE A 377 -13.18 -40.45 -11.97
C PHE A 377 -14.63 -40.96 -11.99
N GLN A 378 -15.00 -41.78 -12.99
CA GLN A 378 -16.35 -42.35 -13.09
C GLN A 378 -16.67 -43.31 -11.93
N LYS A 379 -15.71 -44.14 -11.52
CA LYS A 379 -15.85 -45.08 -10.40
C LYS A 379 -16.12 -44.33 -9.09
N TYR A 380 -15.28 -43.36 -8.74
CA TYR A 380 -15.39 -42.62 -7.47
C TYR A 380 -16.58 -41.66 -7.46
N THR A 381 -17.02 -41.14 -8.61
CA THR A 381 -18.27 -40.35 -8.72
C THR A 381 -19.51 -41.18 -8.37
N LYS A 382 -19.56 -42.45 -8.80
CA LYS A 382 -20.65 -43.36 -8.42
C LYS A 382 -20.60 -43.72 -6.94
N LEU A 383 -19.43 -44.05 -6.42
CA LEU A 383 -19.25 -44.38 -5.00
C LEU A 383 -19.61 -43.21 -4.07
N ARG A 384 -19.29 -41.97 -4.46
CA ARG A 384 -19.68 -40.75 -3.71
C ARG A 384 -21.19 -40.65 -3.54
N LYS A 385 -21.98 -40.90 -4.59
CA LYS A 385 -23.45 -40.88 -4.51
C LYS A 385 -23.98 -41.87 -3.45
N HIS A 386 -23.42 -43.07 -3.39
CA HIS A 386 -23.80 -44.07 -2.38
C HIS A 386 -23.31 -43.69 -0.98
N ALA A 387 -22.12 -43.10 -0.84
CA ALA A 387 -21.60 -42.59 0.43
C ALA A 387 -22.50 -41.49 1.01
N ASP A 388 -23.00 -40.57 0.17
CA ASP A 388 -23.88 -39.47 0.59
C ASP A 388 -25.24 -39.99 1.10
N ILE A 389 -25.84 -40.96 0.40
CA ILE A 389 -27.07 -41.63 0.83
C ILE A 389 -26.86 -42.37 2.16
N TRP A 390 -25.74 -43.09 2.30
CA TRP A 390 -25.38 -43.81 3.53
C TRP A 390 -25.23 -42.89 4.74
N ARG A 391 -24.55 -41.74 4.56
CA ARG A 391 -24.37 -40.74 5.63
C ARG A 391 -25.71 -40.16 6.08
N ASN A 392 -26.52 -39.69 5.12
CA ASN A 392 -27.81 -39.06 5.41
C ASN A 392 -28.75 -40.00 6.19
N VAL A 393 -28.94 -41.22 5.70
CA VAL A 393 -29.87 -42.18 6.33
C VAL A 393 -29.36 -42.66 7.69
N ASN A 394 -28.06 -42.93 7.86
CA ASN A 394 -27.51 -43.29 9.18
C ASN A 394 -27.63 -42.17 10.21
N GLN A 395 -27.46 -40.92 9.81
CA GLN A 395 -27.62 -39.77 10.69
C GLN A 395 -29.08 -39.66 11.17
N ILE A 396 -30.05 -39.87 10.28
CA ILE A 396 -31.48 -39.88 10.62
C ILE A 396 -31.80 -41.04 11.58
N LEU A 397 -31.30 -42.25 11.31
CA LEU A 397 -31.52 -43.42 12.17
C LEU A 397 -30.89 -43.26 13.56
N PHE A 398 -29.69 -42.71 13.65
CA PHE A 398 -28.99 -42.46 14.91
C PHE A 398 -29.71 -41.40 15.75
N SER A 399 -30.07 -40.26 15.14
CA SER A 399 -30.76 -39.16 15.83
C SER A 399 -32.14 -39.56 16.40
N GLN A 400 -32.82 -40.53 15.78
CA GLN A 400 -34.12 -41.02 16.23
C GLN A 400 -34.05 -42.29 17.10
N GLY A 401 -32.84 -42.81 17.40
CA GLY A 401 -32.66 -44.02 18.20
C GLY A 401 -33.17 -45.32 17.53
N LEU A 402 -33.27 -45.33 16.20
CA LEU A 402 -33.90 -46.40 15.42
C LEU A 402 -32.91 -47.45 14.91
N SER A 403 -31.59 -47.19 14.99
CA SER A 403 -30.55 -48.08 14.47
C SER A 403 -30.62 -49.49 15.07
N GLY A 404 -30.91 -49.61 16.37
CA GLY A 404 -31.06 -50.91 17.03
C GLY A 404 -32.27 -51.71 16.55
N LEU A 405 -33.38 -51.01 16.28
CA LEU A 405 -34.59 -51.62 15.73
C LEU A 405 -34.36 -52.07 14.28
N LEU A 406 -33.78 -51.21 13.44
CA LEU A 406 -33.47 -51.57 12.05
C LEU A 406 -32.58 -52.81 12.00
N ASN A 407 -31.48 -52.84 12.78
CA ASN A 407 -30.57 -53.99 12.82
C ASN A 407 -31.26 -55.30 13.20
N SER A 408 -32.29 -55.25 14.07
CA SER A 408 -33.06 -56.44 14.44
C SER A 408 -33.99 -56.96 13.35
N LEU A 409 -34.31 -56.12 12.35
CA LEU A 409 -35.18 -56.42 11.21
C LEU A 409 -34.37 -56.75 9.94
N MET A 410 -33.05 -56.56 9.96
CA MET A 410 -32.16 -56.92 8.86
C MET A 410 -31.88 -58.44 8.84
N PRO A 411 -31.64 -59.04 7.66
CA PRO A 411 -31.55 -58.42 6.34
C PRO A 411 -32.90 -58.24 5.64
N VAL A 412 -33.02 -57.15 4.87
CA VAL A 412 -34.13 -56.88 3.93
C VAL A 412 -33.54 -56.49 2.58
N SER A 413 -34.23 -56.86 1.49
CA SER A 413 -33.74 -56.66 0.12
C SER A 413 -34.24 -55.33 -0.47
N THR A 414 -35.35 -54.80 0.03
CA THR A 414 -35.95 -53.54 -0.44
C THR A 414 -36.63 -52.78 0.70
N GLY A 415 -36.84 -51.47 0.53
CA GLY A 415 -37.60 -50.65 1.46
C GLY A 415 -39.06 -51.11 1.61
N ASN A 416 -39.67 -51.64 0.54
CA ASN A 416 -41.04 -52.16 0.59
C ASN A 416 -41.17 -53.41 1.47
N GLU A 417 -40.21 -54.33 1.39
CA GLU A 417 -40.17 -55.53 2.25
C GLU A 417 -40.11 -55.15 3.73
N LEU A 418 -39.32 -54.13 4.07
CA LEU A 418 -39.24 -53.61 5.44
C LEU A 418 -40.55 -52.95 5.90
N ILE A 419 -41.24 -52.23 5.01
CA ILE A 419 -42.54 -51.62 5.33
C ILE A 419 -43.60 -52.70 5.65
N GLU A 420 -43.66 -53.78 4.87
CA GLU A 420 -44.61 -54.88 5.11
C GLU A 420 -44.38 -55.57 6.47
N LEU A 421 -43.10 -55.81 6.83
CA LEU A 421 -42.73 -56.35 8.14
C LEU A 421 -43.16 -55.42 9.29
N LEU A 422 -42.93 -54.12 9.13
CA LEU A 422 -43.32 -53.11 10.13
C LEU A 422 -44.84 -53.00 10.28
N ASP A 423 -45.59 -53.00 9.18
CA ASP A 423 -47.06 -52.90 9.20
C ASP A 423 -47.71 -54.11 9.87
N THR A 424 -47.19 -55.32 9.61
CA THR A 424 -47.66 -56.55 10.26
C THR A 424 -47.43 -56.51 11.77
N ALA A 425 -46.21 -56.15 12.20
CA ALA A 425 -45.87 -56.07 13.62
C ALA A 425 -46.70 -55.01 14.37
N ILE A 426 -46.98 -53.86 13.72
CA ILE A 426 -47.83 -52.81 14.29
C ILE A 426 -49.27 -53.31 14.48
N LEU A 427 -49.83 -54.05 13.52
CA LEU A 427 -51.20 -54.57 13.59
C LEU A 427 -51.36 -55.58 14.73
N ASP A 428 -50.41 -56.51 14.88
CA ASP A 428 -50.43 -57.53 15.92
C ASP A 428 -50.38 -56.91 17.32
N MET A 429 -49.46 -55.97 17.55
CA MET A 429 -49.35 -55.26 18.83
C MET A 429 -50.60 -54.41 19.13
N GLN A 430 -51.24 -53.81 18.12
CA GLN A 430 -52.49 -53.06 18.30
C GLN A 430 -53.64 -53.96 18.73
N THR A 431 -53.71 -55.17 18.19
CA THR A 431 -54.72 -56.17 18.56
C THR A 431 -54.53 -56.59 20.03
N GLU A 432 -53.29 -56.86 20.44
CA GLU A 432 -52.95 -57.20 21.83
C GLU A 432 -53.31 -56.06 22.82
N VAL A 433 -53.09 -54.80 22.45
CA VAL A 433 -53.49 -53.64 23.25
C VAL A 433 -55.00 -53.57 23.45
N GLN A 434 -55.81 -53.89 22.43
CA GLN A 434 -57.28 -53.88 22.55
C GLN A 434 -57.78 -54.95 23.52
N GLU A 435 -57.24 -56.17 23.44
CA GLU A 435 -57.59 -57.27 24.36
C GLU A 435 -57.26 -56.92 25.82
N LYS A 436 -56.08 -56.35 26.08
CA LYS A 436 -55.66 -55.94 27.43
C LYS A 436 -56.51 -54.79 27.99
N LYS A 437 -56.96 -53.86 27.14
CA LYS A 437 -57.89 -52.77 27.54
C LYS A 437 -59.27 -53.30 27.94
N GLY A 438 -59.79 -54.32 27.26
CA GLY A 438 -61.05 -54.98 27.64
C GLY A 438 -60.95 -55.61 29.04
N LEU A 439 -59.88 -56.37 29.27
CA LEU A 439 -59.55 -56.95 30.59
C LEU A 439 -59.39 -55.89 31.70
N GLN A 440 -58.75 -54.77 31.39
CA GLN A 440 -58.59 -53.66 32.32
C GLN A 440 -59.94 -53.08 32.77
N GLN A 441 -60.87 -52.86 31.83
CA GLN A 441 -62.19 -52.29 32.14
C GLN A 441 -63.04 -53.20 33.04
N PHE A 442 -62.84 -54.52 32.93
CA PHE A 442 -63.47 -55.52 33.80
C PHE A 442 -62.95 -55.45 35.25
N MET A 443 -61.64 -55.32 35.43
CA MET A 443 -60.97 -55.35 36.74
C MET A 443 -61.03 -54.00 37.49
N ASP A 444 -61.42 -52.93 36.81
CA ASP A 444 -61.57 -51.60 37.41
C ASP A 444 -62.72 -51.57 38.44
N ILE A 445 -62.33 -51.44 39.72
CA ILE A 445 -63.23 -51.39 40.87
C ILE A 445 -63.93 -50.03 40.98
N ASP A 446 -63.42 -48.97 40.35
CA ASP A 446 -64.06 -47.65 40.37
C ASP A 446 -65.07 -47.49 39.21
N ASN A 447 -65.07 -48.44 38.26
CA ASN A 447 -66.05 -48.50 37.19
C ASN A 447 -67.38 -49.11 37.68
N GLU A 448 -68.31 -48.24 38.09
CA GLU A 448 -69.69 -48.61 38.46
C GLU A 448 -70.47 -49.36 37.36
N GLY A 449 -69.98 -49.33 36.12
CA GLY A 449 -70.56 -49.98 34.96
C GLY A 449 -69.94 -51.35 34.60
N SER A 450 -68.99 -51.88 35.39
CA SER A 450 -68.29 -53.14 35.06
C SER A 450 -68.93 -54.37 35.73
N LEU A 451 -68.84 -55.52 35.06
CA LEU A 451 -69.26 -56.81 35.64
C LEU A 451 -68.36 -57.25 36.80
N GLY A 452 -67.07 -56.87 36.79
CA GLY A 452 -66.14 -57.16 37.88
C GLY A 452 -66.49 -56.41 39.17
N ARG A 453 -66.87 -55.13 39.07
CA ARG A 453 -67.43 -54.34 40.18
C ARG A 453 -68.68 -55.00 40.74
N TRP A 454 -69.63 -55.35 39.87
CA TRP A 454 -70.87 -56.00 40.28
C TRP A 454 -70.63 -57.34 40.99
N ALA A 455 -69.67 -58.14 40.50
CA ALA A 455 -69.29 -59.40 41.12
C ALA A 455 -68.68 -59.19 42.52
N LEU A 456 -67.86 -58.15 42.71
CA LEU A 456 -67.27 -57.79 44.00
C LEU A 456 -68.32 -57.37 45.05
N GLU A 457 -69.44 -56.78 44.63
CA GLU A 457 -70.52 -56.34 45.52
C GLU A 457 -71.41 -57.50 46.05
N GLN A 458 -71.25 -58.72 45.50
CA GLN A 458 -71.97 -59.89 45.99
C GLN A 458 -71.42 -60.38 47.33
N LYS A 459 -72.31 -60.77 48.25
CA LYS A 459 -71.97 -61.29 49.59
C LYS A 459 -71.70 -62.81 49.62
N HIS A 460 -71.42 -63.42 48.48
CA HIS A 460 -71.17 -64.85 48.33
C HIS A 460 -70.12 -65.09 47.24
N GLY A 461 -69.39 -66.21 47.34
CA GLY A 461 -68.48 -66.66 46.28
C GLY A 461 -69.25 -67.29 45.10
N PHE A 462 -68.72 -67.15 43.89
CA PHE A 462 -69.31 -67.71 42.69
C PHE A 462 -68.86 -69.15 42.45
N ASN A 463 -69.76 -70.01 41.98
CA ASN A 463 -69.41 -71.35 41.53
C ASN A 463 -68.67 -71.31 40.17
N ILE A 464 -68.11 -72.44 39.74
CA ILE A 464 -67.30 -72.50 38.51
C ILE A 464 -68.09 -72.11 37.24
N GLU A 465 -69.40 -72.37 37.19
CA GLU A 465 -70.27 -71.98 36.07
C GLU A 465 -70.49 -70.47 36.06
N GLN A 466 -70.92 -69.92 37.20
CA GLN A 466 -71.20 -68.49 37.36
C GLN A 466 -69.95 -67.67 37.07
N GLU A 467 -68.81 -68.09 37.60
CA GLU A 467 -67.53 -67.41 37.38
C GLU A 467 -67.08 -67.49 35.92
N SER A 468 -67.30 -68.64 35.25
CA SER A 468 -67.01 -68.78 33.82
C SER A 468 -67.91 -67.87 32.97
N ILE A 469 -69.18 -67.70 33.34
CA ILE A 469 -70.12 -66.76 32.69
C ILE A 469 -69.66 -65.31 32.90
N ILE A 470 -69.24 -64.94 34.12
CA ILE A 470 -68.72 -63.60 34.43
C ILE A 470 -67.48 -63.30 33.58
N MET A 471 -66.53 -64.24 33.51
CA MET A 471 -65.29 -64.07 32.77
C MET A 471 -65.50 -64.09 31.24
N HIS A 472 -66.51 -64.81 30.75
CA HIS A 472 -66.88 -64.80 29.33
C HIS A 472 -67.47 -63.46 28.88
N PHE A 473 -68.27 -62.85 29.74
CA PHE A 473 -68.88 -61.53 29.47
C PHE A 473 -68.08 -60.36 30.06
N LYS A 474 -66.80 -60.55 30.42
CA LYS A 474 -65.97 -59.55 31.11
C LYS A 474 -65.93 -58.18 30.42
N ASP A 475 -66.00 -58.16 29.08
CA ASP A 475 -65.92 -56.95 28.27
C ASP A 475 -67.29 -56.24 28.11
N LEU A 476 -68.38 -56.78 28.67
CA LEU A 476 -69.71 -56.18 28.61
C LEU A 476 -69.95 -55.20 29.78
N SER A 477 -70.56 -54.05 29.47
CA SER A 477 -70.97 -53.09 30.50
C SER A 477 -72.34 -53.44 31.10
N THR A 478 -72.57 -53.03 32.34
CA THR A 478 -73.89 -52.99 32.99
C THR A 478 -74.72 -51.78 32.57
N ARG A 479 -74.08 -50.78 31.94
CA ARG A 479 -74.73 -49.59 31.40
C ARG A 479 -74.94 -49.75 29.90
N GLN A 480 -76.05 -49.22 29.40
CA GLN A 480 -76.30 -49.19 27.97
C GLN A 480 -75.22 -48.33 27.27
N PRO A 481 -74.48 -48.86 26.28
CA PRO A 481 -73.47 -48.09 25.57
C PRO A 481 -74.10 -46.94 24.77
N ASN A 482 -73.53 -45.74 24.89
CA ASN A 482 -73.98 -44.57 24.12
C ASN A 482 -73.57 -44.62 22.64
N ASP A 483 -72.60 -45.48 22.28
CA ASP A 483 -72.04 -45.56 20.93
C ASP A 483 -72.44 -46.88 20.25
N ILE A 484 -73.40 -46.81 19.31
CA ILE A 484 -74.01 -47.99 18.63
C ILE A 484 -73.32 -48.26 17.27
N ARG A 485 -72.03 -47.95 17.14
CA ARG A 485 -71.32 -48.02 15.84
C ARG A 485 -70.97 -49.44 15.39
N SER A 486 -70.98 -50.43 16.28
CA SER A 486 -70.69 -51.83 15.96
C SER A 486 -71.97 -52.58 15.54
N LYS A 487 -71.83 -53.57 14.63
CA LYS A 487 -72.97 -54.34 14.08
C LYS A 487 -73.75 -55.15 15.13
N ILE A 488 -73.15 -55.45 16.28
CA ILE A 488 -73.76 -56.18 17.40
C ILE A 488 -73.28 -55.51 18.69
N VAL A 489 -74.20 -54.89 19.43
CA VAL A 489 -73.95 -54.27 20.73
C VAL A 489 -74.69 -55.07 21.79
N ARG A 490 -73.96 -55.61 22.78
CA ARG A 490 -74.50 -56.36 23.92
C ARG A 490 -74.12 -55.65 25.21
N TYR A 491 -75.01 -55.66 26.20
CA TYR A 491 -74.76 -55.15 27.55
C TYR A 491 -75.62 -55.94 28.55
N ILE A 492 -75.25 -55.94 29.82
CA ILE A 492 -75.94 -56.71 30.87
C ILE A 492 -76.61 -55.72 31.83
N PRO A 493 -77.84 -55.23 31.54
CA PRO A 493 -78.51 -54.17 32.31
C PRO A 493 -78.68 -54.51 33.79
N THR A 494 -78.94 -55.78 34.08
CA THR A 494 -79.14 -56.29 35.43
C THR A 494 -78.43 -57.63 35.54
N PRO A 495 -77.14 -57.66 35.94
CA PRO A 495 -76.40 -58.92 36.01
C PRO A 495 -77.07 -59.95 36.91
N GLN A 496 -77.71 -59.53 38.00
CA GLN A 496 -78.52 -60.42 38.85
C GLN A 496 -79.59 -61.20 38.05
N SER A 497 -80.28 -60.56 37.11
CA SER A 497 -81.31 -61.23 36.29
C SER A 497 -80.74 -62.28 35.35
N LEU A 498 -79.49 -62.13 34.90
CA LEU A 498 -78.78 -63.16 34.13
C LEU A 498 -78.52 -64.37 35.02
N PHE A 499 -78.01 -64.18 36.23
CA PHE A 499 -77.64 -65.27 37.14
C PHE A 499 -78.82 -65.93 37.87
N ASP A 500 -79.96 -65.24 38.01
CA ASP A 500 -81.18 -65.84 38.57
C ASP A 500 -81.90 -66.75 37.56
N ASN A 501 -81.67 -66.56 36.25
CA ASN A 501 -82.47 -67.18 35.18
C ASN A 501 -81.63 -67.91 34.11
N TYR A 502 -80.31 -68.04 34.29
CA TYR A 502 -79.49 -68.73 33.30
C TYR A 502 -79.85 -70.22 33.24
N SER A 503 -79.86 -70.76 32.02
CA SER A 503 -80.08 -72.19 31.79
C SER A 503 -78.90 -72.79 31.03
N VAL A 504 -78.39 -73.92 31.51
CA VAL A 504 -77.32 -74.67 30.86
C VAL A 504 -77.96 -75.81 30.08
N SER A 505 -77.76 -75.82 28.76
CA SER A 505 -78.35 -76.84 27.87
C SER A 505 -77.50 -78.12 27.78
N ALA A 506 -76.18 -78.02 27.99
CA ALA A 506 -75.25 -79.12 28.09
C ALA A 506 -73.95 -78.67 28.78
N SER A 507 -73.29 -79.57 29.49
CA SER A 507 -71.96 -79.37 30.09
C SER A 507 -70.96 -80.39 29.53
N SER A 508 -69.72 -79.97 29.31
CA SER A 508 -68.59 -80.83 28.91
C SER A 508 -67.39 -80.68 29.86
N ASN A 509 -66.35 -81.48 29.66
CA ASN A 509 -65.09 -81.33 30.39
C ASN A 509 -64.40 -79.97 30.14
N ASP A 510 -64.77 -79.28 29.05
CA ASP A 510 -64.10 -78.05 28.60
C ASP A 510 -64.95 -76.79 28.81
N GLY A 511 -66.25 -76.92 29.12
CA GLY A 511 -67.11 -75.77 29.39
C GLY A 511 -68.61 -76.09 29.50
N ILE A 512 -69.43 -75.04 29.39
CA ILE A 512 -70.90 -75.11 29.40
C ILE A 512 -71.49 -74.48 28.14
N TRP A 513 -72.68 -74.94 27.73
CA TRP A 513 -73.50 -74.29 26.71
C TRP A 513 -74.62 -73.48 27.36
N LEU A 514 -74.42 -72.15 27.45
CA LEU A 514 -75.39 -71.20 27.96
C LEU A 514 -76.55 -71.06 26.96
N ASP A 515 -77.77 -71.36 27.39
CA ASP A 515 -78.98 -71.14 26.60
C ASP A 515 -79.59 -69.77 26.93
N MET A 516 -79.58 -68.89 25.93
CA MET A 516 -80.18 -67.56 25.96
C MET A 516 -81.48 -67.57 25.15
N LYS A 517 -82.48 -68.32 25.61
CA LYS A 517 -83.82 -68.40 25.01
C LYS A 517 -83.80 -68.75 23.51
N GLY A 518 -83.02 -69.78 23.15
CA GLY A 518 -82.94 -70.30 21.78
C GLY A 518 -81.60 -70.06 21.08
N ILE A 519 -80.70 -69.25 21.66
CA ILE A 519 -79.30 -69.13 21.25
C ILE A 519 -78.44 -69.88 22.26
N ARG A 520 -77.64 -70.84 21.80
CA ARG A 520 -76.70 -71.58 22.64
C ARG A 520 -75.29 -71.08 22.40
N GLU A 521 -74.67 -70.53 23.43
CA GLU A 521 -73.30 -70.00 23.40
C GLU A 521 -72.39 -70.88 24.26
N PHE A 522 -71.30 -71.39 23.69
CA PHE A 522 -70.32 -72.18 24.44
C PHE A 522 -69.43 -71.25 25.25
N ILE A 523 -69.32 -71.54 26.55
CA ILE A 523 -68.50 -70.82 27.51
C ILE A 523 -67.48 -71.81 28.08
N PRO A 524 -66.18 -71.63 27.83
CA PRO A 524 -65.16 -72.50 28.39
C PRO A 524 -65.04 -72.32 29.90
N TRP A 525 -64.60 -73.36 30.61
CA TRP A 525 -64.33 -73.26 32.05
C TRP A 525 -63.21 -72.24 32.32
N VAL A 526 -63.44 -71.34 33.27
CA VAL A 526 -62.40 -70.44 33.77
C VAL A 526 -61.28 -71.26 34.42
N LYS A 527 -60.04 -71.03 33.96
CA LYS A 527 -58.87 -71.80 34.44
C LYS A 527 -58.40 -71.37 35.83
N ASN A 528 -58.48 -70.07 36.12
CA ASN A 528 -58.07 -69.48 37.39
C ASN A 528 -59.28 -68.85 38.08
N ARG A 529 -59.72 -69.46 39.19
CA ARG A 529 -60.87 -69.00 39.95
C ARG A 529 -60.45 -67.96 40.99
N ILE A 530 -60.89 -66.74 40.78
CA ILE A 530 -60.59 -65.54 41.58
C ILE A 530 -61.84 -65.10 42.37
N LEU A 531 -63.03 -65.28 41.81
CA LEU A 531 -64.33 -64.90 42.37
C LEU A 531 -64.98 -66.02 43.22
N SER A 532 -64.29 -67.14 43.41
CA SER A 532 -64.74 -68.24 44.27
C SER A 532 -64.53 -67.99 45.77
N ASN A 533 -63.82 -66.92 46.14
CA ASN A 533 -63.44 -66.61 47.52
C ASN A 533 -64.49 -65.68 48.17
N GLU A 534 -64.94 -65.98 49.40
CA GLU A 534 -65.89 -65.10 50.11
C GLU A 534 -65.22 -63.81 50.65
N ASN A 535 -63.89 -63.75 50.66
CA ASN A 535 -63.14 -62.60 51.15
C ASN A 535 -63.02 -61.49 50.09
N GLN A 536 -63.95 -60.54 50.13
CA GLN A 536 -64.00 -59.36 49.26
C GLN A 536 -62.71 -58.52 49.27
N HIS A 537 -61.93 -58.52 50.35
CA HIS A 537 -60.68 -57.75 50.43
C HIS A 537 -59.59 -58.33 49.53
N ASN A 538 -59.45 -59.66 49.48
CA ASN A 538 -58.44 -60.32 48.65
C ASN A 538 -58.74 -60.18 47.14
N ILE A 539 -60.02 -60.23 46.77
CA ILE A 539 -60.44 -59.99 45.38
C ILE A 539 -60.15 -58.54 44.98
N LYS A 540 -60.42 -57.58 45.87
CA LYS A 540 -60.13 -56.16 45.64
C LYS A 540 -58.63 -55.90 45.44
N LEU A 541 -57.77 -56.49 46.28
CA LEU A 541 -56.32 -56.37 46.14
C LEU A 541 -55.81 -56.96 44.82
N PHE A 542 -56.28 -58.15 44.45
CA PHE A 542 -55.93 -58.79 43.17
C PHE A 542 -56.33 -57.93 41.96
N PHE A 543 -57.53 -57.36 41.95
CA PHE A 543 -57.98 -56.44 40.88
C PHE A 543 -57.13 -55.16 40.80
N GLN A 544 -56.71 -54.60 41.93
CA GLN A 544 -55.85 -53.40 41.95
C GLN A 544 -54.45 -53.71 41.40
N GLU A 545 -53.83 -54.82 41.81
CA GLU A 545 -52.50 -55.24 41.35
C GLU A 545 -52.50 -55.57 39.84
N GLU A 546 -53.47 -56.33 39.36
CA GLU A 546 -53.55 -56.69 37.94
C GLU A 546 -53.90 -55.49 37.04
N THR A 547 -54.73 -54.55 37.52
CA THR A 547 -55.02 -53.32 36.77
C THR A 547 -53.75 -52.46 36.60
N ALA A 548 -52.89 -52.38 37.62
CA ALA A 548 -51.60 -51.68 37.53
C ALA A 548 -50.63 -52.39 36.55
N ASN A 549 -50.55 -53.72 36.61
CA ASN A 549 -49.75 -54.54 35.68
C ASN A 549 -50.21 -54.39 34.22
N LEU A 550 -51.53 -54.44 33.97
CA LEU A 550 -52.10 -54.25 32.63
C LEU A 550 -51.80 -52.84 32.08
N ASN A 551 -51.87 -51.80 32.92
CA ASN A 551 -51.49 -50.44 32.53
C ASN A 551 -50.03 -50.34 32.07
N GLU A 552 -49.10 -50.93 32.81
CA GLU A 552 -47.69 -50.94 32.44
C GLU A 552 -47.44 -51.70 31.13
N GLN A 553 -48.11 -52.85 30.95
CA GLN A 553 -47.99 -53.63 29.71
C GLN A 553 -48.57 -52.90 28.49
N ILE A 554 -49.72 -52.24 28.64
CA ILE A 554 -50.33 -51.43 27.58
C ILE A 554 -49.42 -50.25 27.20
N ALA A 555 -48.85 -49.55 28.19
CA ALA A 555 -47.91 -48.46 27.95
C ALA A 555 -46.66 -48.94 27.19
N LYS A 556 -46.04 -50.05 27.62
CA LYS A 556 -44.88 -50.66 26.93
C LYS A 556 -45.18 -51.06 25.49
N LEU A 557 -46.36 -51.62 25.21
CA LEU A 557 -46.78 -51.98 23.85
C LEU A 557 -47.04 -50.74 23.00
N GLN A 558 -47.62 -49.68 23.56
CA GLN A 558 -47.86 -48.42 22.84
C GLN A 558 -46.55 -47.71 22.48
N ASP A 559 -45.56 -47.70 23.37
CA ASP A 559 -44.23 -47.17 23.09
C ASP A 559 -43.56 -47.93 21.95
N LYS A 560 -43.59 -49.28 21.98
CA LYS A 560 -43.08 -50.11 20.88
C LYS A 560 -43.76 -49.82 19.54
N ILE A 561 -45.09 -49.70 19.53
CA ILE A 561 -45.85 -49.34 18.31
C ILE A 561 -45.38 -47.99 17.75
N ASN A 562 -45.12 -47.01 18.62
CA ASN A 562 -44.63 -45.69 18.19
C ASN A 562 -43.22 -45.78 17.58
N THR A 563 -42.30 -46.55 18.17
CA THR A 563 -40.96 -46.76 17.60
C THR A 563 -41.01 -47.44 16.23
N TYR A 564 -41.86 -48.45 16.05
CA TYR A 564 -42.04 -49.12 14.74
C TYR A 564 -42.64 -48.17 13.69
N LYS A 565 -43.58 -47.29 14.08
CA LYS A 565 -44.12 -46.25 13.19
C LYS A 565 -43.07 -45.21 12.80
N GLN A 566 -42.16 -44.84 13.70
CA GLN A 566 -41.07 -43.91 13.40
C GLN A 566 -40.11 -44.49 12.35
N LEU A 567 -39.68 -45.75 12.52
CA LEU A 567 -38.85 -46.43 11.52
C LEU A 567 -39.55 -46.52 10.15
N ARG A 568 -40.84 -46.87 10.14
CA ARG A 568 -41.64 -46.91 8.91
C ARG A 568 -41.64 -45.57 8.16
N GLN A 569 -41.70 -44.45 8.88
CA GLN A 569 -41.67 -43.11 8.26
C GLN A 569 -40.31 -42.79 7.63
N VAL A 570 -39.21 -43.20 8.27
CA VAL A 570 -37.86 -43.02 7.72
C VAL A 570 -37.70 -43.79 6.40
N VAL A 571 -38.18 -45.04 6.36
CA VAL A 571 -38.10 -45.89 5.15
C VAL A 571 -38.91 -45.34 3.98
N ILE A 572 -40.04 -44.67 4.24
CA ILE A 572 -40.89 -44.06 3.20
C ILE A 572 -40.29 -42.76 2.65
N ARG A 573 -39.64 -41.98 3.52
CA ARG A 573 -39.19 -40.63 3.20
C ARG A 573 -37.85 -40.61 2.46
N GLU A 574 -36.95 -41.50 2.82
CA GLU A 574 -35.58 -41.53 2.31
C GLU A 574 -35.39 -42.57 1.19
N ASP A 575 -34.33 -42.44 0.39
CA ASP A 575 -33.94 -43.44 -0.60
C ASP A 575 -33.38 -44.69 0.08
N PHE A 576 -34.28 -45.51 0.62
CA PHE A 576 -33.92 -46.67 1.41
C PHE A 576 -33.36 -47.81 0.55
N ASP A 577 -33.79 -47.92 -0.71
CA ASP A 577 -33.21 -48.89 -1.65
C ASP A 577 -31.77 -48.50 -2.00
N GLY A 578 -31.49 -47.21 -2.21
CA GLY A 578 -30.12 -46.68 -2.35
C GLY A 578 -29.28 -46.85 -1.09
N TYR A 579 -29.89 -46.76 0.09
CA TYR A 579 -29.25 -47.03 1.38
C TYR A 579 -28.85 -48.50 1.55
N ILE A 580 -29.71 -49.44 1.16
CA ILE A 580 -29.40 -50.89 1.16
C ILE A 580 -28.20 -51.18 0.25
N GLN A 581 -28.19 -50.62 -0.96
CA GLN A 581 -27.05 -50.75 -1.87
C GLN A 581 -25.76 -50.13 -1.29
N ALA A 582 -25.87 -49.01 -0.57
CA ALA A 582 -24.73 -48.39 0.07
C ALA A 582 -24.18 -49.21 1.25
N LEU A 583 -25.03 -49.95 1.97
CA LEU A 583 -24.60 -50.89 3.02
C LEU A 583 -23.76 -52.05 2.44
N GLU A 584 -24.09 -52.54 1.24
CA GLU A 584 -23.29 -53.55 0.52
C GLU A 584 -21.91 -53.02 0.11
N LEU A 585 -21.79 -51.71 -0.11
CA LEU A 585 -20.56 -51.02 -0.50
C LEU A 585 -19.80 -50.39 0.69
N SER A 586 -20.17 -50.76 1.92
CA SER A 586 -19.76 -50.07 3.15
C SER A 586 -18.24 -49.98 3.40
N GLU A 587 -17.43 -50.91 2.88
CA GLU A 587 -15.97 -50.83 2.96
C GLU A 587 -15.39 -49.77 2.00
N GLN A 588 -15.95 -49.64 0.80
CA GLN A 588 -15.44 -48.74 -0.25
C GLN A 588 -15.88 -47.29 -0.03
N ILE A 589 -17.06 -47.06 0.55
CA ILE A 589 -17.57 -45.71 0.81
C ILE A 589 -16.87 -45.02 1.99
N LYS A 590 -16.31 -45.78 2.94
CA LYS A 590 -15.58 -45.25 4.11
C LYS A 590 -14.26 -44.57 3.72
N GLU A 591 -13.69 -44.94 2.59
CA GLU A 591 -12.44 -44.36 2.08
C GLU A 591 -12.65 -43.04 1.32
N ILE A 592 -13.90 -42.62 1.08
CA ILE A 592 -14.23 -41.41 0.31
C ILE A 592 -14.41 -40.23 1.27
N GLY A 593 -13.41 -39.34 1.30
CA GLY A 593 -13.46 -38.07 2.01
C GLY A 593 -14.55 -37.12 1.45
N GLU A 594 -15.04 -36.21 2.30
CA GLU A 594 -16.13 -35.28 1.97
C GLU A 594 -15.74 -34.22 0.92
N GLU A 595 -14.44 -33.94 0.79
CA GLU A 595 -13.91 -32.93 -0.11
C GLU A 595 -12.87 -33.48 -1.08
N ASP A 596 -13.27 -33.70 -2.34
CA ASP A 596 -12.34 -34.05 -3.40
C ASP A 596 -12.53 -33.19 -4.64
N ASP A 597 -11.58 -32.26 -4.87
CA ASP A 597 -11.54 -31.38 -6.04
C ASP A 597 -11.55 -32.13 -7.37
N PHE A 598 -11.03 -33.37 -7.38
CA PHE A 598 -11.12 -34.24 -8.55
C PHE A 598 -12.58 -34.59 -8.87
N LEU A 599 -13.38 -34.90 -7.84
CA LEU A 599 -14.80 -35.27 -7.95
C LEU A 599 -15.75 -34.06 -8.11
N LYS A 600 -15.22 -32.83 -8.04
CA LYS A 600 -15.95 -31.58 -8.35
C LYS A 600 -15.90 -31.22 -9.85
N GLN A 601 -14.96 -31.78 -10.62
CA GLN A 601 -14.81 -31.47 -12.04
C GLN A 601 -15.86 -32.16 -12.92
N SER A 602 -16.07 -31.64 -14.13
CA SER A 602 -16.87 -32.33 -15.15
C SER A 602 -16.04 -33.36 -15.93
N GLU A 603 -16.70 -34.42 -16.40
CA GLU A 603 -16.05 -35.46 -17.20
C GLU A 603 -15.40 -34.91 -18.49
N THR A 604 -16.00 -33.87 -19.08
CA THR A 604 -15.47 -33.18 -20.26
C THR A 604 -14.14 -32.49 -19.99
N LEU A 605 -14.02 -31.86 -18.82
CA LEU A 605 -12.85 -31.09 -18.42
C LEU A 605 -11.68 -32.00 -18.02
N ILE A 606 -11.98 -33.13 -17.37
CA ILE A 606 -10.99 -34.18 -17.09
C ILE A 606 -10.39 -34.73 -18.40
N LYS A 607 -11.20 -34.96 -19.44
CA LYS A 607 -10.71 -35.43 -20.75
C LYS A 607 -9.82 -34.39 -21.44
N GLU A 608 -10.17 -33.10 -21.37
CA GLU A 608 -9.34 -32.01 -21.88
C GLU A 608 -7.98 -31.97 -21.17
N TYR A 609 -7.97 -32.08 -19.84
CA TYR A 609 -6.76 -32.03 -19.03
C TYR A 609 -5.86 -33.23 -19.25
N ILE A 610 -6.44 -34.43 -19.42
CA ILE A 610 -5.71 -35.63 -19.81
C ILE A 610 -5.01 -35.42 -21.16
N THR A 611 -5.69 -34.77 -22.10
CA THR A 611 -5.12 -34.49 -23.42
C THR A 611 -3.95 -33.52 -23.31
N ILE A 612 -4.09 -32.45 -22.53
CA ILE A 612 -3.01 -31.48 -22.26
C ILE A 612 -1.83 -32.17 -21.55
N TYR A 613 -2.10 -33.06 -20.60
CA TYR A 613 -1.07 -33.78 -19.85
C TYR A 613 -0.23 -34.72 -20.72
N ARG A 614 -0.80 -35.28 -21.79
CA ARG A 614 -0.05 -36.13 -22.73
C ARG A 614 1.10 -35.39 -23.42
N ASP A 615 0.97 -34.08 -23.57
CA ASP A 615 2.00 -33.21 -24.15
C ASP A 615 2.90 -32.55 -23.07
N LYS A 616 2.94 -33.12 -21.85
CA LYS A 616 3.61 -32.51 -20.68
C LYS A 616 5.04 -32.04 -20.94
N THR A 617 5.87 -32.87 -21.55
CA THR A 617 7.29 -32.55 -21.77
C THR A 617 7.45 -31.35 -22.69
N ILE A 618 6.62 -31.27 -23.73
CA ILE A 618 6.60 -30.17 -24.70
C ILE A 618 6.13 -28.89 -24.01
N ILE A 619 5.01 -28.94 -23.29
CA ILE A 619 4.46 -27.78 -22.59
C ILE A 619 5.41 -27.25 -21.50
N GLN A 620 6.15 -28.14 -20.84
CA GLN A 620 7.15 -27.75 -19.84
C GLN A 620 8.31 -26.96 -20.45
N GLU A 621 8.83 -27.42 -21.59
CA GLU A 621 9.87 -26.71 -22.35
C GLU A 621 9.33 -25.36 -22.86
N GLU A 622 8.15 -25.35 -23.51
CA GLU A 622 7.49 -24.13 -23.98
C GLU A 622 7.25 -23.09 -22.87
N TYR A 623 6.89 -23.53 -21.66
CA TYR A 623 6.71 -22.64 -20.51
C TYR A 623 8.02 -22.02 -20.04
N ASN A 624 9.08 -22.82 -19.88
CA ASN A 624 10.38 -22.32 -19.44
C ASN A 624 10.97 -21.32 -20.46
N ASP A 625 10.88 -21.65 -21.75
CA ASP A 625 11.34 -20.79 -22.84
C ASP A 625 10.58 -19.46 -22.85
N ALA A 626 9.26 -19.49 -22.65
CA ALA A 626 8.44 -18.28 -22.60
C ALA A 626 8.75 -17.38 -21.39
N VAL A 627 9.10 -17.97 -20.24
CA VAL A 627 9.51 -17.22 -19.04
C VAL A 627 10.88 -16.56 -19.22
N GLU A 628 11.83 -17.25 -19.84
CA GLU A 628 13.16 -16.70 -20.15
C GLU A 628 13.05 -15.52 -21.12
N GLU A 629 12.32 -15.68 -22.23
CA GLU A 629 12.12 -14.63 -23.23
C GLU A 629 11.39 -13.41 -22.66
N TYR A 630 10.41 -13.60 -21.77
CA TYR A 630 9.74 -12.50 -21.06
C TYR A 630 10.71 -11.65 -20.23
N ASN A 631 11.63 -12.28 -19.51
CA ASN A 631 12.58 -11.55 -18.65
C ASN A 631 13.64 -10.80 -19.47
N ILE A 632 14.07 -11.37 -20.59
CA ILE A 632 14.98 -10.72 -21.54
C ILE A 632 14.32 -9.45 -22.10
N THR A 633 13.13 -9.60 -22.68
CA THR A 633 12.39 -8.49 -23.32
C THR A 633 12.04 -7.36 -22.34
N LEU A 634 11.78 -7.67 -21.06
CA LEU A 634 11.53 -6.66 -20.02
C LEU A 634 12.74 -5.77 -19.72
N ASN A 635 13.97 -6.31 -19.80
CA ASN A 635 15.18 -5.53 -19.61
C ASN A 635 15.52 -4.71 -20.85
N ASP A 636 15.27 -5.27 -22.03
CA ASP A 636 15.49 -4.63 -23.32
C ASP A 636 14.60 -3.38 -23.47
N ILE A 637 13.29 -3.50 -23.19
CA ILE A 637 12.36 -2.36 -23.27
C ILE A 637 12.73 -1.23 -22.29
N LYS A 638 13.10 -1.56 -21.04
CA LYS A 638 13.51 -0.56 -20.03
C LYS A 638 14.75 0.21 -20.45
N SER A 639 15.71 -0.49 -21.06
CA SER A 639 16.94 0.12 -21.56
C SER A 639 16.67 1.03 -22.76
N ALA A 640 15.79 0.59 -23.68
CA ALA A 640 15.36 1.37 -24.84
C ALA A 640 14.62 2.67 -24.43
N SER A 641 13.63 2.60 -23.54
CA SER A 641 12.87 3.77 -23.07
C SER A 641 13.75 4.84 -22.40
N LYS A 642 14.74 4.40 -21.62
CA LYS A 642 15.67 5.32 -20.95
C LYS A 642 16.56 6.06 -21.95
N MET A 643 17.04 5.37 -22.98
CA MET A 643 17.84 5.99 -24.05
C MET A 643 16.99 6.95 -24.89
N HIS A 644 15.79 6.53 -25.28
CA HIS A 644 14.88 7.38 -26.06
C HIS A 644 14.54 8.69 -25.34
N SER A 645 14.10 8.63 -24.08
CA SER A 645 13.77 9.83 -23.27
C SER A 645 14.96 10.79 -23.09
N SER A 646 16.18 10.26 -22.94
CA SER A 646 17.38 11.09 -22.83
C SER A 646 17.68 11.83 -24.14
N ILE A 647 17.52 11.16 -25.28
CA ILE A 647 17.73 11.75 -26.62
C ILE A 647 16.65 12.78 -26.94
N ASP A 648 15.38 12.50 -26.64
CA ASP A 648 14.28 13.43 -26.86
C ASP A 648 14.44 14.74 -26.04
N GLY A 649 14.89 14.63 -24.79
CA GLY A 649 15.23 15.78 -23.96
C GLY A 649 16.29 16.68 -24.59
N LEU A 650 17.37 16.08 -25.12
CA LEU A 650 18.43 16.83 -25.81
C LEU A 650 17.94 17.45 -27.13
N LEU A 651 17.13 16.70 -27.89
CA LEU A 651 16.55 17.18 -29.15
C LEU A 651 15.63 18.38 -28.93
N THR A 652 14.81 18.34 -27.88
CA THR A 652 13.94 19.45 -27.48
C THR A 652 14.75 20.69 -27.11
N ASN A 653 15.85 20.53 -26.37
CA ASN A 653 16.77 21.63 -26.06
C ASN A 653 17.30 22.29 -27.34
N VAL A 654 17.82 21.49 -28.28
CA VAL A 654 18.36 22.00 -29.55
C VAL A 654 17.29 22.65 -30.42
N ARG A 655 16.07 22.10 -30.48
CA ARG A 655 14.94 22.71 -31.22
C ARG A 655 14.55 24.08 -30.66
N ASN A 656 14.53 24.22 -29.34
CA ASN A 656 14.25 25.51 -28.68
C ASN A 656 15.35 26.54 -28.98
N LEU A 657 16.61 26.12 -29.06
CA LEU A 657 17.71 27.02 -29.43
C LEU A 657 17.62 27.50 -30.89
N LEU A 658 17.06 26.69 -31.80
CA LEU A 658 17.02 26.96 -33.24
C LEU A 658 15.71 27.60 -33.73
N THR A 659 14.67 27.67 -32.90
CA THR A 659 13.35 28.23 -33.26
C THR A 659 13.32 29.75 -33.30
N ASP A 660 14.28 30.40 -32.63
CA ASP A 660 14.47 31.84 -32.75
C ASP A 660 15.05 32.17 -34.14
N ASN A 661 14.20 32.60 -35.09
CA ASN A 661 14.63 32.99 -36.43
C ASN A 661 15.34 34.36 -36.48
N SER A 662 15.44 35.07 -35.35
CA SER A 662 16.04 36.42 -35.31
C SER A 662 17.50 36.42 -35.78
N TRP A 663 18.30 35.42 -35.37
CA TRP A 663 19.71 35.36 -35.73
C TRP A 663 19.93 35.08 -37.23
N LYS A 664 19.03 34.29 -37.86
CA LYS A 664 19.12 33.92 -39.29
C LYS A 664 18.84 35.11 -40.20
N ASN A 665 17.84 35.92 -39.86
CA ASN A 665 17.50 37.14 -40.59
C ASN A 665 18.62 38.18 -40.45
N ASN A 666 19.10 38.40 -39.23
CA ASN A 666 20.18 39.36 -38.95
C ASN A 666 21.52 38.94 -39.60
N TRP A 667 21.81 37.64 -39.67
CA TRP A 667 23.02 37.14 -40.35
C TRP A 667 22.96 37.35 -41.87
N SER A 668 21.80 37.14 -42.50
CA SER A 668 21.64 37.33 -43.96
C SER A 668 21.92 38.78 -44.37
N GLU A 669 21.41 39.75 -43.59
CA GLU A 669 21.65 41.17 -43.82
C GLU A 669 23.14 41.55 -43.68
N ILE A 670 23.83 40.96 -42.69
CA ILE A 670 25.27 41.21 -42.45
C ILE A 670 26.15 40.58 -43.54
N SER A 671 25.81 39.35 -43.97
CA SER A 671 26.57 38.62 -44.99
C SER A 671 26.56 39.33 -46.35
N ASP A 672 25.39 39.82 -46.77
CA ASP A 672 25.23 40.52 -48.05
C ASP A 672 25.93 41.90 -48.04
N ALA A 673 25.95 42.58 -46.90
CA ALA A 673 26.63 43.87 -46.73
C ALA A 673 28.17 43.75 -46.72
N MET A 674 28.72 42.62 -46.25
CA MET A 674 30.17 42.41 -46.07
C MET A 674 30.82 41.50 -47.12
N LEU A 675 30.05 40.96 -48.08
CA LEU A 675 30.51 40.05 -49.13
C LEU A 675 31.23 38.79 -48.59
N ILE A 676 30.72 38.22 -47.50
CA ILE A 676 31.29 37.03 -46.87
C ILE A 676 31.04 35.80 -47.79
N PRO A 677 32.04 34.94 -48.07
CA PRO A 677 31.87 33.79 -48.95
C PRO A 677 30.84 32.79 -48.41
N ALA A 678 30.07 32.16 -49.30
CA ALA A 678 29.11 31.12 -48.94
C ALA A 678 29.78 29.87 -48.36
N ASP A 679 29.03 29.12 -47.54
CA ASP A 679 29.47 27.90 -46.87
C ASP A 679 30.13 26.91 -47.87
N ASN A 680 31.27 26.32 -47.50
CA ASN A 680 31.95 25.30 -48.31
C ASN A 680 31.30 23.92 -48.05
N PRO A 681 30.56 23.34 -49.02
CA PRO A 681 29.80 22.11 -48.80
C PRO A 681 30.69 20.91 -48.46
N THR A 682 31.94 20.90 -48.94
CA THR A 682 32.89 19.82 -48.73
C THR A 682 33.39 19.77 -47.28
N LEU A 683 33.68 20.93 -46.68
CA LEU A 683 34.09 21.03 -45.27
C LEU A 683 32.95 20.66 -44.33
N LEU A 684 31.73 21.12 -44.62
CA LEU A 684 30.56 20.79 -43.82
C LEU A 684 30.27 19.27 -43.84
N HIS A 685 30.40 18.65 -45.01
CA HIS A 685 30.27 17.20 -45.13
C HIS A 685 31.36 16.45 -44.35
N GLN A 686 32.61 16.95 -44.36
CA GLN A 686 33.69 16.37 -43.56
C GLN A 686 33.44 16.48 -42.05
N GLU A 687 32.93 17.61 -41.58
CA GLU A 687 32.55 17.81 -40.17
C GLU A 687 31.41 16.88 -39.75
N GLN A 688 30.39 16.75 -40.60
CA GLN A 688 29.28 15.81 -40.38
C GLN A 688 29.79 14.37 -40.30
N VAL A 689 30.65 13.95 -41.23
CA VAL A 689 31.27 12.62 -41.23
C VAL A 689 32.12 12.40 -39.97
N TYR A 690 32.90 13.39 -39.55
CA TYR A 690 33.72 13.31 -38.34
C TYR A 690 32.87 13.21 -37.07
N PHE A 691 31.83 14.02 -36.95
CA PHE A 691 30.90 13.99 -35.82
C PHE A 691 30.21 12.63 -35.72
N HIS A 692 29.67 12.13 -36.84
CA HIS A 692 29.06 10.80 -36.91
C HIS A 692 30.05 9.68 -36.60
N THR A 693 31.28 9.77 -37.09
CA THR A 693 32.33 8.78 -36.81
C THR A 693 32.69 8.76 -35.33
N SER A 694 32.83 9.93 -34.71
CA SER A 694 33.14 10.08 -33.28
C SER A 694 32.00 9.55 -32.41
N LEU A 695 30.75 9.85 -32.77
CA LEU A 695 29.57 9.37 -32.06
C LEU A 695 29.46 7.85 -32.10
N LYS A 696 29.80 7.22 -33.24
CA LYS A 696 29.82 5.76 -33.40
C LYS A 696 30.91 5.04 -32.59
N GLN A 697 31.97 5.73 -32.18
CA GLN A 697 33.09 5.14 -31.45
C GLN A 697 32.91 5.18 -29.92
N LEU A 698 31.88 5.86 -29.44
CA LEU A 698 31.64 6.05 -28.01
C LEU A 698 30.79 4.92 -27.42
N SER A 699 31.18 4.47 -26.22
CA SER A 699 30.38 3.53 -25.43
C SER A 699 29.20 4.19 -24.72
N ASP A 700 29.30 5.50 -24.44
CA ASP A 700 28.21 6.33 -23.89
C ASP A 700 28.18 7.68 -24.62
N MET A 701 27.11 7.90 -25.37
CA MET A 701 26.95 9.03 -26.29
C MET A 701 26.28 10.25 -25.64
N ILE A 702 25.55 10.07 -24.53
CA ILE A 702 24.78 11.16 -23.89
C ILE A 702 25.69 12.30 -23.40
N PRO A 703 26.76 12.03 -22.62
CA PRO A 703 27.63 13.11 -22.13
C PRO A 703 28.37 13.85 -23.26
N PHE A 704 28.65 13.15 -24.36
CA PHE A 704 29.28 13.76 -25.53
C PHE A 704 28.33 14.71 -26.26
N LEU A 705 27.07 14.32 -26.41
CA LEU A 705 26.03 15.15 -27.01
C LEU A 705 25.76 16.41 -26.18
N GLU A 706 25.61 16.26 -24.85
CA GLU A 706 25.44 17.39 -23.91
C GLU A 706 26.58 18.40 -24.07
N GLN A 707 27.83 17.92 -23.98
CA GLN A 707 29.01 18.77 -24.13
C GLN A 707 29.05 19.51 -25.48
N LYS A 708 28.67 18.83 -26.57
CA LYS A 708 28.68 19.44 -27.91
C LYS A 708 27.59 20.48 -28.08
N ILE A 709 26.40 20.24 -27.53
CA ILE A 709 25.29 21.22 -27.55
C ILE A 709 25.71 22.49 -26.83
N ASP A 710 26.28 22.37 -25.64
CA ASP A 710 26.70 23.54 -24.85
C ASP A 710 27.82 24.33 -25.53
N GLN A 711 28.85 23.63 -26.05
CA GLN A 711 29.94 24.26 -26.82
C GLN A 711 29.44 25.13 -27.97
N HIS A 712 28.50 24.62 -28.77
CA HIS A 712 28.01 25.35 -29.93
C HIS A 712 26.94 26.40 -29.57
N ARG A 713 26.18 26.19 -28.49
CA ARG A 713 25.22 27.17 -27.96
C ARG A 713 25.93 28.47 -27.58
N GLU A 714 27.07 28.39 -26.90
CA GLU A 714 27.87 29.57 -26.55
C GLU A 714 28.35 30.35 -27.78
N GLY A 715 28.61 29.64 -28.88
CA GLY A 715 29.04 30.21 -30.16
C GLY A 715 27.94 30.85 -31.00
N LEU A 716 26.66 30.56 -30.70
CA LEU A 716 25.47 31.12 -31.35
C LEU A 716 25.07 32.52 -30.82
N SER A 717 26.03 33.24 -30.22
CA SER A 717 25.75 34.54 -29.62
C SER A 717 25.50 35.61 -30.68
N LEU A 718 24.23 35.73 -31.10
CA LEU A 718 23.74 36.81 -31.93
C LEU A 718 24.07 38.18 -31.33
N LEU A 719 24.04 38.24 -30.00
CA LEU A 719 24.37 39.44 -29.25
C LEU A 719 25.82 39.87 -29.52
N LYS A 720 26.79 38.96 -29.49
CA LYS A 720 28.20 39.27 -29.80
C LYS A 720 28.40 39.68 -31.26
N LEU A 721 27.70 39.03 -32.20
CA LEU A 721 27.82 39.34 -33.62
C LEU A 721 27.18 40.69 -33.99
N MET A 722 25.95 40.95 -33.53
CA MET A 722 25.27 42.23 -33.75
C MET A 722 25.99 43.37 -33.04
N ASP A 723 26.53 43.11 -31.86
CA ASP A 723 27.36 44.07 -31.14
C ASP A 723 28.64 44.39 -31.93
N ALA A 724 29.35 43.39 -32.46
CA ALA A 724 30.52 43.61 -33.32
C ALA A 724 30.15 44.37 -34.62
N CYS A 725 29.01 44.06 -35.25
CA CYS A 725 28.58 44.71 -36.48
C CYS A 725 28.16 46.17 -36.25
N ASN A 726 27.46 46.43 -35.14
CA ASN A 726 27.14 47.79 -34.71
C ASN A 726 28.41 48.57 -34.36
N LYS A 727 29.39 47.94 -33.70
CA LYS A 727 30.71 48.52 -33.42
C LYS A 727 31.50 48.83 -34.69
N PHE A 728 31.46 47.97 -35.70
CA PHE A 728 32.09 48.25 -36.98
C PHE A 728 31.46 49.46 -37.70
N ASN A 729 30.12 49.50 -37.78
CA ASN A 729 29.40 50.61 -38.40
C ASN A 729 29.64 51.94 -37.65
N ASN A 730 29.70 51.88 -36.32
CA ASN A 730 30.03 53.02 -35.48
C ASN A 730 31.50 53.44 -35.64
N ALA A 731 32.46 52.51 -35.60
CA ALA A 731 33.88 52.82 -35.79
C ALA A 731 34.18 53.42 -37.17
N LYS A 732 33.47 52.98 -38.22
CA LYS A 732 33.54 53.56 -39.56
C LYS A 732 33.00 55.00 -39.60
N SER A 733 31.82 55.24 -39.01
CA SER A 733 31.22 56.58 -38.89
C SER A 733 32.08 57.53 -38.04
N GLU A 734 32.63 57.02 -36.94
CA GLU A 734 33.51 57.76 -36.06
C GLU A 734 34.81 58.13 -36.78
N TYR A 735 35.48 57.18 -37.45
CA TYR A 735 36.68 57.42 -38.26
C TYR A 735 36.51 58.66 -39.15
N ASP A 736 35.41 58.69 -39.90
CA ASP A 736 35.03 59.79 -40.79
C ASP A 736 34.79 61.12 -40.01
N ILE A 737 34.15 61.07 -38.83
CA ILE A 737 33.87 62.25 -37.97
C ILE A 737 35.14 62.87 -37.38
N ALA A 738 36.02 62.12 -36.70
CA ALA A 738 37.18 62.76 -36.08
C ALA A 738 38.36 63.00 -37.04
N SER A 739 38.32 62.43 -38.25
CA SER A 739 39.08 62.96 -39.40
C SER A 739 38.68 64.40 -39.69
N ALA A 740 37.37 64.70 -39.71
CA ALA A 740 36.86 66.05 -39.95
C ALA A 740 37.09 67.02 -38.76
N GLU A 741 37.00 66.57 -37.50
CA GLU A 741 37.15 67.44 -36.32
C GLU A 741 38.62 67.75 -35.94
N PHE A 742 39.57 66.83 -36.18
CA PHE A 742 41.01 67.11 -36.06
C PHE A 742 41.41 68.25 -37.01
N ILE A 743 40.96 68.14 -38.27
CA ILE A 743 41.13 69.16 -39.32
C ILE A 743 40.51 70.51 -38.87
N LYS A 744 39.40 70.52 -38.10
CA LYS A 744 38.71 71.75 -37.63
C LYS A 744 39.41 72.46 -36.46
N ALA A 745 40.04 71.75 -35.52
CA ALA A 745 40.76 72.35 -34.39
C ALA A 745 42.22 72.73 -34.73
N TYR A 746 42.85 72.02 -35.68
CA TYR A 746 44.31 72.10 -35.95
C TYR A 746 44.75 72.18 -37.45
N LYS A 747 43.84 72.14 -38.44
CA LYS A 747 43.99 72.43 -39.92
C LYS A 747 44.47 71.36 -40.93
N GLN A 748 45.46 70.49 -40.68
CA GLN A 748 45.94 69.45 -41.64
C GLN A 748 46.39 68.14 -40.93
N ILE A 749 46.33 66.99 -41.62
CA ILE A 749 46.69 65.64 -41.09
C ILE A 749 48.12 65.23 -41.54
N PRO A 750 48.96 64.60 -40.69
CA PRO A 750 50.32 64.14 -41.05
C PRO A 750 50.38 62.72 -41.67
N GLU A 751 51.04 62.53 -42.84
CA GLU A 751 51.15 61.22 -43.55
C GLU A 751 52.05 60.19 -42.83
N ALA A 752 53.13 60.63 -42.17
CA ALA A 752 54.07 59.74 -41.48
C ALA A 752 53.50 59.10 -40.20
N ALA A 753 52.31 59.52 -39.76
CA ALA A 753 51.70 59.04 -38.53
C ALA A 753 51.08 57.62 -38.65
N PHE A 754 50.96 57.07 -39.85
CA PHE A 754 50.29 55.78 -40.12
C PHE A 754 51.22 54.57 -40.27
N ASP A 755 52.54 54.77 -40.32
CA ASP A 755 53.52 53.66 -40.37
C ASP A 755 53.69 52.94 -39.02
N ASP A 756 53.31 53.62 -37.93
CA ASP A 756 53.41 53.09 -36.59
C ASP A 756 52.17 52.26 -36.23
N LYS A 757 52.39 50.95 -36.02
CA LYS A 757 51.36 49.96 -35.70
C LYS A 757 50.94 49.96 -34.23
N THR A 758 51.43 50.91 -33.44
CA THR A 758 51.33 50.90 -31.97
C THR A 758 50.25 51.81 -31.41
N HIS A 759 49.55 52.58 -32.24
CA HIS A 759 48.40 53.42 -31.87
C HIS A 759 47.12 52.61 -31.59
N LYS A 760 47.27 51.58 -30.75
CA LYS A 760 46.18 50.81 -30.15
C LYS A 760 45.69 51.37 -28.83
N GLN A 761 46.20 52.55 -28.46
CA GLN A 761 45.55 53.32 -27.44
C GLN A 761 44.45 54.15 -28.11
N ASN A 762 43.39 54.36 -27.36
CA ASN A 762 42.06 54.68 -27.84
C ASN A 762 41.97 56.12 -28.32
N ARG A 763 41.27 56.36 -29.43
CA ARG A 763 40.92 57.67 -30.01
C ARG A 763 40.67 58.68 -28.90
N SER A 764 39.72 58.22 -28.10
CA SER A 764 39.12 58.86 -26.98
C SER A 764 40.09 59.04 -25.84
N ASP A 765 41.14 58.22 -25.67
CA ASP A 765 42.02 58.33 -24.51
C ASP A 765 42.47 59.75 -24.37
N LEU A 766 43.05 60.33 -25.41
CA LEU A 766 43.52 61.68 -25.23
C LEU A 766 42.34 62.69 -25.36
N ARG A 767 41.24 62.45 -26.14
CA ARG A 767 40.11 63.40 -26.36
C ARG A 767 39.09 63.48 -25.29
N MET A 768 38.86 62.36 -24.68
CA MET A 768 38.23 62.29 -23.42
C MET A 768 39.20 62.69 -22.33
N ILE A 769 40.51 62.37 -22.33
CA ILE A 769 41.37 63.05 -21.33
C ILE A 769 41.22 64.56 -21.57
N TYR A 770 40.99 65.07 -22.78
CA TYR A 770 40.68 66.47 -22.97
C TYR A 770 39.29 66.90 -22.49
N GLN A 771 38.24 66.49 -23.19
CA GLN A 771 36.89 66.91 -22.96
C GLN A 771 36.37 66.38 -21.64
N ASN A 772 36.87 65.26 -21.11
CA ASN A 772 36.55 64.81 -19.75
C ASN A 772 37.30 65.60 -18.74
N LYS A 773 38.58 65.90 -18.91
CA LYS A 773 39.12 66.81 -17.91
C LYS A 773 38.37 68.15 -17.98
N LYS A 774 37.92 68.62 -19.17
CA LYS A 774 37.14 69.86 -19.33
C LYS A 774 35.73 69.78 -18.80
N SER A 775 35.02 68.73 -19.16
CA SER A 775 33.61 68.47 -18.87
C SER A 775 33.48 67.86 -17.49
N ASP A 776 34.48 67.16 -16.97
CA ASP A 776 34.60 66.81 -15.56
C ASP A 776 34.97 68.06 -14.79
N PHE A 777 35.76 68.95 -15.35
CA PHE A 777 35.89 70.25 -14.75
C PHE A 777 34.54 70.98 -14.72
N GLU A 778 33.93 71.28 -15.86
CA GLU A 778 32.69 72.06 -15.98
C GLU A 778 31.42 71.39 -15.45
N SER A 779 31.39 70.07 -15.44
CA SER A 779 30.24 69.30 -15.01
C SER A 779 30.48 68.66 -13.66
N THR A 780 31.69 68.23 -13.26
CA THR A 780 31.95 68.11 -11.81
C THR A 780 31.86 69.49 -11.18
N TYR A 781 31.81 70.54 -11.98
CA TYR A 781 31.23 71.80 -11.56
C TYR A 781 29.70 71.78 -11.57
N ARG A 782 29.00 71.85 -12.70
CA ARG A 782 27.51 71.96 -12.73
C ARG A 782 26.73 70.86 -12.00
N ASN A 783 27.24 69.65 -11.93
CA ASN A 783 26.64 68.57 -11.16
C ASN A 783 26.88 68.79 -9.70
N VAL A 784 28.07 69.16 -9.32
CA VAL A 784 28.32 69.50 -7.93
C VAL A 784 27.33 70.65 -7.63
N VAL A 785 27.02 71.58 -8.55
CA VAL A 785 25.93 72.58 -8.41
C VAL A 785 24.54 71.94 -8.27
N GLN A 786 23.97 71.36 -9.31
CA GLN A 786 22.59 70.86 -9.33
C GLN A 786 22.34 69.69 -8.36
N SER A 787 23.36 68.85 -8.09
CA SER A 787 23.25 67.64 -7.26
C SER A 787 23.14 67.96 -5.79
N PHE A 788 23.69 69.09 -5.36
CA PHE A 788 23.55 69.45 -3.95
C PHE A 788 23.05 70.88 -3.71
N ILE A 789 22.72 71.62 -4.76
CA ILE A 789 22.01 72.91 -4.70
C ILE A 789 20.80 72.86 -5.62
N GLN A 790 19.59 72.82 -5.05
CA GLN A 790 18.30 72.69 -5.78
C GLN A 790 17.43 73.94 -5.81
N ASN A 791 17.75 74.93 -4.98
CA ASN A 791 16.98 76.15 -4.94
C ASN A 791 17.77 77.32 -5.54
N GLU A 792 19.07 77.11 -5.81
CA GLU A 792 19.99 78.14 -6.32
C GLU A 792 20.87 77.64 -7.49
N HIS A 793 20.59 76.48 -8.09
CA HIS A 793 21.40 75.92 -9.19
C HIS A 793 21.60 76.87 -10.39
N TYR A 794 20.60 77.69 -10.74
CA TYR A 794 20.73 78.69 -11.81
C TYR A 794 21.87 79.71 -11.56
N ARG A 795 22.27 79.97 -10.30
CA ARG A 795 23.33 80.94 -9.93
C ARG A 795 24.73 80.46 -10.29
N PHE A 796 24.89 79.17 -10.56
CA PHE A 796 26.19 78.56 -10.85
C PHE A 796 26.15 77.73 -12.15
N GLU A 797 24.98 77.30 -12.62
CA GLU A 797 24.82 76.60 -13.90
C GLU A 797 25.35 77.43 -15.08
N ASN A 798 26.23 76.82 -15.88
CA ASN A 798 26.90 77.37 -17.07
C ASN A 798 27.98 78.43 -16.83
N ILE A 799 28.35 78.72 -15.57
CA ILE A 799 29.40 79.70 -15.23
C ILE A 799 30.77 79.04 -15.00
N TYR A 800 30.78 77.81 -14.46
CA TYR A 800 31.97 76.97 -14.31
C TYR A 800 33.05 77.46 -13.30
N ASP A 801 32.64 78.08 -12.19
CA ASP A 801 33.49 78.62 -11.09
C ASP A 801 33.61 77.72 -9.83
N THR A 802 34.48 76.71 -9.89
CA THR A 802 34.68 75.59 -8.92
C THR A 802 34.79 75.97 -7.44
N LYS A 803 35.26 77.17 -7.15
CA LYS A 803 35.45 77.67 -5.78
C LYS A 803 34.13 77.99 -5.07
N ALA A 804 33.20 78.62 -5.78
CA ALA A 804 31.93 79.08 -5.19
C ALA A 804 30.98 77.91 -4.88
N LEU A 805 31.14 76.82 -5.60
CA LEU A 805 30.32 75.64 -5.48
C LEU A 805 30.70 74.73 -4.30
N SER A 806 31.99 74.63 -4.03
CA SER A 806 32.56 73.80 -2.98
C SER A 806 31.96 74.04 -1.59
N ILE A 807 31.76 75.32 -1.26
CA ILE A 807 31.26 75.82 0.04
C ILE A 807 29.80 75.39 0.30
N THR A 808 29.03 75.02 -0.73
CA THR A 808 27.58 74.87 -0.63
C THR A 808 27.08 73.42 -0.53
N LEU A 809 27.90 72.43 -0.86
CA LEU A 809 27.45 71.04 -1.06
C LEU A 809 27.76 70.10 0.09
N LEU A 810 28.82 70.46 0.81
CA LEU A 810 29.28 69.82 2.04
C LEU A 810 29.42 70.89 3.15
N PRO A 811 28.36 71.65 3.46
CA PRO A 811 28.42 72.75 4.43
C PRO A 811 28.87 72.28 5.83
N ALA A 812 28.52 71.06 6.23
CA ALA A 812 28.95 70.45 7.50
C ALA A 812 30.45 70.05 7.56
N ALA A 813 31.16 70.02 6.41
CA ALA A 813 32.58 69.70 6.33
C ALA A 813 33.53 70.93 6.40
N PHE A 814 33.01 72.17 6.32
CA PHE A 814 33.82 73.39 6.08
C PHE A 814 33.54 74.59 7.03
N HIS A 815 33.02 74.36 8.25
CA HIS A 815 32.35 75.38 9.10
C HIS A 815 33.23 76.40 9.88
N GLU A 816 34.56 76.30 9.86
CA GLU A 816 35.43 77.14 10.72
C GLU A 816 36.57 77.92 10.06
N MET A 817 36.87 77.81 8.75
CA MET A 817 38.10 78.43 8.21
C MET A 817 38.03 78.91 6.74
N GLU A 818 38.78 79.97 6.41
CA GLU A 818 39.01 80.46 5.04
C GLU A 818 39.79 79.43 4.20
N VAL A 819 39.17 78.87 3.15
CA VAL A 819 39.70 77.71 2.39
C VAL A 819 40.39 78.12 1.07
N ALA A 820 41.61 77.60 0.82
CA ALA A 820 42.30 77.60 -0.47
C ALA A 820 42.09 76.27 -1.22
N THR A 821 42.12 76.28 -2.56
CA THR A 821 41.80 75.13 -3.44
C THR A 821 42.63 73.86 -3.19
N THR A 822 43.78 73.97 -2.55
CA THR A 822 44.65 72.83 -2.22
C THR A 822 44.22 72.02 -0.99
N ASN A 823 43.44 72.57 -0.03
CA ASN A 823 43.15 71.92 1.27
C ASN A 823 41.75 71.27 1.38
N MET A 824 40.95 71.23 0.30
CA MET A 824 39.62 70.60 0.32
C MET A 824 39.63 69.06 0.23
N ILE A 825 40.77 68.47 -0.15
CA ILE A 825 40.87 67.05 -0.51
C ILE A 825 40.97 66.12 0.70
N GLU A 826 41.55 66.55 1.82
CA GLU A 826 41.76 65.68 2.99
C GLU A 826 40.51 65.45 3.84
N LEU A 827 39.71 66.49 4.07
CA LEU A 827 38.60 66.48 5.05
C LEU A 827 37.53 65.43 4.75
N ILE A 828 37.34 65.08 3.48
CA ILE A 828 36.24 64.21 3.11
C ILE A 828 36.70 62.76 2.82
N ASN A 829 38.02 62.52 2.73
CA ASN A 829 38.57 61.17 2.63
C ASN A 829 38.19 60.35 3.88
N SER A 830 38.00 61.01 5.03
CA SER A 830 37.55 60.42 6.30
C SER A 830 36.10 59.88 6.27
N TYR A 831 35.21 60.53 5.53
CA TYR A 831 33.80 60.14 5.37
C TYR A 831 33.65 58.90 4.46
N LEU A 832 34.58 58.77 3.52
CA LEU A 832 34.67 57.79 2.43
C LEU A 832 35.07 56.37 2.91
N ALA A 833 36.02 56.33 3.83
CA ALA A 833 36.55 55.08 4.40
C ALA A 833 35.46 54.27 5.12
N ARG A 834 34.47 54.92 5.72
CA ARG A 834 33.40 54.30 6.50
C ARG A 834 32.46 53.40 5.68
N ILE A 835 32.52 53.47 4.35
CA ILE A 835 31.60 52.70 3.52
C ILE A 835 32.28 51.54 2.81
N ASN A 836 33.48 51.69 2.25
CA ASN A 836 34.09 50.58 1.48
C ASN A 836 34.08 49.24 2.25
N GLU A 837 34.06 49.31 3.59
CA GLU A 837 33.78 48.21 4.50
C GLU A 837 32.45 47.46 4.26
N ASN A 838 31.33 48.14 4.01
CA ASN A 838 30.00 47.55 3.79
C ASN A 838 29.88 46.69 2.51
N ASN A 839 30.74 46.88 1.51
CA ASN A 839 30.66 46.14 0.23
C ASN A 839 31.50 44.84 0.23
N ARG A 840 32.63 44.82 0.93
CA ARG A 840 33.39 43.58 1.18
C ARG A 840 32.55 42.57 1.96
N GLU A 841 31.63 43.04 2.80
CA GLU A 841 30.65 42.17 3.46
C GLU A 841 29.72 41.40 2.52
N LEU A 842 29.42 41.86 1.30
CA LEU A 842 28.40 41.25 0.41
C LEU A 842 28.91 40.04 -0.40
N ASN A 843 30.17 40.03 -0.86
CA ASN A 843 30.77 38.84 -1.48
C ASN A 843 31.09 37.75 -0.44
N ARG A 844 31.48 38.15 0.77
CA ARG A 844 31.60 37.24 1.92
C ARG A 844 30.29 36.47 2.17
N ARG A 845 29.14 37.15 2.05
CA ARG A 845 27.80 36.52 2.21
C ARG A 845 27.50 35.44 1.15
N LYS A 846 28.03 35.50 -0.08
CA LYS A 846 27.78 34.50 -1.14
C LYS A 846 28.51 33.17 -0.91
N PHE A 847 29.80 33.21 -0.58
CA PHE A 847 30.56 32.03 -0.20
C PHE A 847 30.11 31.46 1.14
N GLN A 848 29.64 32.32 2.04
CA GLN A 848 28.98 31.91 3.27
C GLN A 848 27.73 31.06 2.98
N ARG A 849 26.89 31.40 2.00
CA ARG A 849 25.72 30.56 1.61
C ARG A 849 26.10 29.17 1.05
N ILE A 850 27.17 29.06 0.26
CA ILE A 850 27.66 27.76 -0.24
C ILE A 850 28.19 26.91 0.90
N ASN A 851 28.96 27.53 1.81
CA ASN A 851 29.44 26.87 3.01
C ASN A 851 28.25 26.39 3.85
N GLU A 852 27.23 27.22 4.07
CA GLU A 852 25.99 26.84 4.77
C GLU A 852 25.29 25.63 4.11
N LEU A 853 25.21 25.57 2.77
CA LEU A 853 24.61 24.44 2.06
C LEU A 853 25.41 23.14 2.20
N LEU A 854 26.74 23.21 2.10
CA LEU A 854 27.60 22.04 2.27
C LEU A 854 27.67 21.59 3.74
N ASP A 855 27.63 22.53 4.69
CA ASP A 855 27.48 22.25 6.12
C ASP A 855 26.18 21.49 6.37
N LEU A 856 25.06 21.88 5.74
CA LEU A 856 23.80 21.13 5.84
C LEU A 856 23.91 19.70 5.29
N VAL A 857 24.64 19.49 4.19
CA VAL A 857 24.89 18.14 3.64
C VAL A 857 25.71 17.30 4.62
N LEU A 858 26.78 17.89 5.19
CA LEU A 858 27.64 17.24 6.18
C LEU A 858 26.87 16.89 7.46
N GLU A 859 26.11 17.84 8.00
CA GLU A 859 25.28 17.67 9.20
C GLU A 859 24.24 16.56 9.00
N GLU A 860 23.52 16.57 7.88
CA GLU A 860 22.50 15.58 7.58
C GLU A 860 23.12 14.19 7.34
N ALA A 861 24.27 14.10 6.65
CA ALA A 861 25.01 12.85 6.50
C ALA A 861 25.50 12.31 7.86
N ALA A 862 26.06 13.16 8.70
CA ALA A 862 26.51 12.80 10.05
C ALA A 862 25.34 12.36 10.95
N GLN A 863 24.19 13.04 10.87
CA GLN A 863 22.98 12.66 11.60
C GLN A 863 22.48 11.29 11.15
N ARG A 864 22.45 11.01 9.85
CA ARG A 864 22.07 9.71 9.28
C ARG A 864 23.01 8.60 9.75
N MET A 865 24.32 8.82 9.73
CA MET A 865 25.30 7.87 10.27
C MET A 865 25.13 7.64 11.78
N ASN A 866 24.86 8.69 12.56
CA ASN A 866 24.58 8.54 13.99
C ASN A 866 23.27 7.78 14.24
N ASN A 867 22.24 8.00 13.43
CA ASN A 867 21.00 7.22 13.48
C ASN A 867 21.25 5.75 13.12
N ALA A 868 22.06 5.47 12.09
CA ALA A 868 22.48 4.11 11.76
C ALA A 868 23.22 3.45 12.94
N ARG A 869 24.12 4.18 13.62
CA ARG A 869 24.79 3.70 14.84
C ARG A 869 23.81 3.46 16.00
N ARG A 870 22.83 4.34 16.20
CA ARG A 870 21.78 4.14 17.23
C ARG A 870 20.92 2.92 16.92
N ILE A 871 20.61 2.69 15.65
CA ILE A 871 19.92 1.47 15.19
C ILE A 871 20.81 0.26 15.47
N ASP A 872 22.09 0.28 15.12
CA ASP A 872 23.02 -0.83 15.41
C ASP A 872 23.11 -1.15 16.91
N LEU A 873 23.18 -0.11 17.76
CA LEU A 873 23.15 -0.27 19.22
C LEU A 873 21.84 -0.89 19.69
N PHE A 874 20.70 -0.39 19.18
CA PHE A 874 19.39 -0.97 19.46
C PHE A 874 19.37 -2.44 19.07
N LEU A 875 19.83 -2.80 17.87
CA LEU A 875 19.81 -4.18 17.35
C LEU A 875 20.72 -5.13 18.14
N ASN A 876 21.75 -4.62 18.81
CA ASN A 876 22.75 -5.43 19.52
C ASN A 876 22.51 -5.56 21.05
N GLU A 877 21.38 -5.08 21.55
CA GLU A 877 20.96 -5.32 22.95
C GLU A 877 20.81 -6.83 23.22
N GLN A 878 21.12 -7.28 24.44
CA GLN A 878 21.19 -8.71 24.76
C GLN A 878 19.86 -9.46 24.52
N GLU A 879 18.74 -8.78 24.75
CA GLU A 879 17.38 -9.33 24.66
C GLU A 879 16.90 -9.49 23.21
N LYS A 880 17.65 -8.98 22.22
CA LYS A 880 17.29 -9.00 20.78
C LYS A 880 18.11 -10.03 20.00
N GLY A 881 18.55 -11.08 20.69
CA GLY A 881 19.21 -12.23 20.09
C GLY A 881 18.25 -12.99 19.17
N ILE A 882 18.74 -13.37 18.00
CA ILE A 882 18.05 -14.24 17.03
C ILE A 882 18.44 -15.69 17.32
N THR A 883 17.55 -16.64 17.06
CA THR A 883 17.72 -18.09 17.27
C THR A 883 19.13 -18.56 16.84
N GLY A 884 19.79 -19.36 17.68
CA GLY A 884 21.16 -19.85 17.45
C GLY A 884 22.28 -18.89 17.84
N GLY A 885 22.00 -17.90 18.70
CA GLY A 885 22.98 -16.92 19.19
C GLY A 885 23.35 -15.85 18.16
N HIS A 886 22.54 -15.69 17.11
CA HIS A 886 22.80 -14.73 16.04
C HIS A 886 22.35 -13.33 16.44
N ARG A 887 22.96 -12.30 15.84
CA ARG A 887 22.53 -10.91 15.98
C ARG A 887 22.64 -10.18 14.66
N VAL A 888 21.69 -9.29 14.40
CA VAL A 888 21.77 -8.39 13.26
C VAL A 888 22.58 -7.15 13.62
N ARG A 889 23.36 -6.67 12.64
CA ARG A 889 24.17 -5.46 12.74
C ARG A 889 23.87 -4.55 11.56
N LEU A 890 23.86 -3.25 11.83
CA LEU A 890 23.77 -2.20 10.81
C LEU A 890 25.08 -1.40 10.84
N GLN A 891 26.04 -1.81 10.03
CA GLN A 891 27.33 -1.15 9.96
C GLN A 891 27.27 0.02 8.98
N SER A 892 27.92 1.11 9.32
CA SER A 892 28.08 2.27 8.43
C SER A 892 29.56 2.51 8.15
N SER A 893 29.88 2.86 6.92
CA SER A 893 31.23 3.25 6.50
C SER A 893 31.18 4.45 5.57
N MET A 894 32.28 5.18 5.43
CA MET A 894 32.34 6.33 4.51
C MET A 894 32.37 5.85 3.05
N SER A 895 31.69 6.59 2.17
CA SER A 895 31.70 6.28 0.74
C SER A 895 33.11 6.47 0.16
N LYS A 896 33.56 5.47 -0.61
CA LYS A 896 34.80 5.56 -1.40
C LYS A 896 34.58 6.36 -2.69
N GLU A 897 33.35 6.43 -3.17
CA GLU A 897 33.00 7.16 -4.40
C GLU A 897 32.86 8.67 -4.13
N TYR A 898 32.27 9.04 -2.99
CA TYR A 898 32.05 10.43 -2.57
C TYR A 898 32.68 10.69 -1.19
N PRO A 899 34.00 10.94 -1.12
CA PRO A 899 34.69 11.12 0.16
C PRO A 899 34.43 12.50 0.78
N LEU A 900 34.04 12.58 2.06
CA LEU A 900 33.76 13.87 2.75
C LEU A 900 34.93 14.88 2.70
N GLN A 901 36.18 14.38 2.58
CA GLN A 901 37.39 15.20 2.57
C GLN A 901 37.44 16.27 1.48
N TRP A 902 36.70 16.09 0.37
CA TRP A 902 36.67 17.11 -0.69
C TRP A 902 35.95 18.38 -0.20
N ILE A 903 34.89 18.22 0.62
CA ILE A 903 34.12 19.33 1.20
C ILE A 903 35.00 20.09 2.18
N ASP A 904 35.69 19.39 3.09
CA ASP A 904 36.57 20.01 4.09
C ASP A 904 37.68 20.84 3.42
N LYS A 905 38.33 20.29 2.38
CA LYS A 905 39.37 20.98 1.62
C LYS A 905 38.83 22.21 0.90
N PHE A 906 37.64 22.09 0.29
CA PHE A 906 36.98 23.20 -0.39
C PHE A 906 36.57 24.32 0.59
N GLN A 907 35.99 23.98 1.74
CA GLN A 907 35.63 24.95 2.78
C GLN A 907 36.85 25.61 3.43
N ALA A 908 37.94 24.86 3.69
CA ALA A 908 39.18 25.41 4.24
C ALA A 908 39.83 26.41 3.28
N MET A 909 39.75 26.12 1.99
CA MET A 909 40.20 27.01 0.94
C MET A 909 39.37 28.29 0.86
N LEU A 910 38.04 28.20 0.96
CA LEU A 910 37.15 29.36 1.01
C LEU A 910 37.40 30.28 2.23
N LYS A 911 37.93 29.73 3.34
CA LYS A 911 38.26 30.48 4.56
C LYS A 911 39.62 31.19 4.52
N ASN A 912 40.55 30.74 3.68
CA ASN A 912 41.93 31.25 3.65
C ASN A 912 42.14 32.45 2.71
N ASP A 913 41.08 32.98 2.09
CA ASP A 913 41.11 34.19 1.24
C ASP A 913 42.23 34.16 0.18
N SER A 914 42.61 32.96 -0.29
CA SER A 914 43.61 32.79 -1.34
C SER A 914 42.97 33.19 -2.68
N ALA A 915 43.03 34.49 -2.96
CA ALA A 915 42.52 35.13 -4.17
C ALA A 915 42.92 34.36 -5.45
N ASP A 916 44.12 33.79 -5.48
CA ASP A 916 44.71 33.16 -6.68
C ASP A 916 43.93 31.97 -7.26
N PHE A 917 43.07 31.28 -6.51
CA PHE A 917 42.27 30.17 -7.08
C PHE A 917 40.79 30.55 -7.26
N LEU A 918 40.26 31.42 -6.40
CA LEU A 918 38.95 32.05 -6.57
C LEU A 918 38.90 32.89 -7.85
N ASP A 919 40.03 33.49 -8.24
CA ASP A 919 40.19 34.29 -9.47
C ASP A 919 40.67 33.51 -10.70
N SER A 920 41.22 32.28 -10.58
CA SER A 920 41.85 31.61 -11.75
C SER A 920 41.18 30.32 -12.25
N LYS A 921 40.49 29.55 -11.39
CA LYS A 921 39.80 28.31 -11.79
C LYS A 921 38.28 28.34 -11.59
N LEU A 922 37.78 29.23 -10.74
CA LEU A 922 36.36 29.39 -10.40
C LEU A 922 35.80 30.79 -10.76
N ALA A 923 36.55 31.57 -11.53
CA ALA A 923 36.20 32.95 -11.87
C ALA A 923 35.53 33.08 -13.22
N GLU A 924 34.47 33.90 -13.18
CA GLU A 924 33.58 34.38 -14.25
C GLU A 924 32.73 33.36 -15.01
N GLY A 925 31.45 33.71 -15.17
CA GLY A 925 30.48 33.00 -16.01
C GLY A 925 29.94 31.69 -15.45
N MET A 926 30.72 30.93 -14.67
CA MET A 926 30.31 29.61 -14.22
C MET A 926 29.18 29.66 -13.21
N SER A 927 28.13 28.87 -13.47
CA SER A 927 27.02 28.70 -12.56
C SER A 927 27.50 28.13 -11.21
N LEU A 928 26.69 28.31 -10.17
CA LEU A 928 27.00 27.79 -8.83
C LEU A 928 27.21 26.25 -8.84
N GLU A 929 26.56 25.57 -9.78
CA GLU A 929 26.65 24.13 -10.05
C GLU A 929 28.02 23.71 -10.58
N GLU A 930 28.49 24.37 -11.64
CA GLU A 930 29.79 24.09 -12.27
C GLU A 930 30.94 24.26 -11.28
N LYS A 931 30.84 25.28 -10.40
CA LYS A 931 31.83 25.52 -9.35
C LYS A 931 31.93 24.37 -8.36
N MET A 932 30.80 23.76 -7.99
CA MET A 932 30.80 22.61 -7.08
C MET A 932 31.32 21.34 -7.75
N ILE A 933 30.97 21.10 -9.02
CA ILE A 933 31.46 19.93 -9.77
C ILE A 933 32.97 20.01 -10.00
N ALA A 934 33.49 21.19 -10.35
CA ALA A 934 34.93 21.42 -10.49
C ALA A 934 35.68 21.20 -9.17
N ALA A 935 35.16 21.72 -8.06
CA ALA A 935 35.73 21.51 -6.74
C ALA A 935 35.75 20.02 -6.35
N PHE A 936 34.67 19.27 -6.61
CA PHE A 936 34.64 17.83 -6.35
C PHE A 936 35.74 17.08 -7.12
N ASN A 937 35.86 17.32 -8.42
CA ASN A 937 36.84 16.63 -9.27
C ASN A 937 38.29 16.91 -8.84
N GLU A 938 38.56 18.14 -8.38
CA GLU A 938 39.89 18.54 -7.94
C GLU A 938 40.27 17.98 -6.57
N PHE A 939 39.34 17.98 -5.60
CA PHE A 939 39.66 17.64 -4.22
C PHE A 939 39.36 16.19 -3.81
N SER A 940 38.53 15.46 -4.56
CA SER A 940 38.16 14.07 -4.25
C SER A 940 39.19 13.03 -4.70
N GLY A 941 39.99 13.31 -5.74
CA GLY A 941 40.95 12.37 -6.33
C GLY A 941 40.30 11.18 -7.06
N ASN A 942 38.97 11.20 -7.25
CA ASN A 942 38.20 10.14 -7.89
C ASN A 942 37.94 10.46 -9.37
N ARG A 943 37.77 9.43 -10.22
CA ARG A 943 37.45 9.60 -11.66
C ARG A 943 35.97 9.50 -11.99
N SER A 944 35.10 9.44 -10.98
CA SER A 944 33.64 9.47 -11.16
C SER A 944 33.21 10.80 -11.78
N LYS A 945 32.21 10.78 -12.67
CA LYS A 945 31.54 11.99 -13.19
C LYS A 945 30.31 12.25 -12.30
N PRO A 946 30.42 13.08 -11.24
CA PRO A 946 29.29 13.31 -10.36
C PRO A 946 28.24 14.19 -11.04
N LYS A 947 26.98 14.00 -10.65
CA LYS A 947 25.90 14.97 -10.92
C LYS A 947 25.69 15.85 -9.70
N LEU A 948 25.24 17.10 -9.88
CA LEU A 948 24.99 18.02 -8.77
C LEU A 948 24.02 17.43 -7.75
N GLU A 949 22.97 16.73 -8.20
CA GLU A 949 22.00 16.10 -7.32
C GLU A 949 22.67 15.06 -6.41
N LYS A 950 23.73 14.39 -6.89
CA LYS A 950 24.49 13.42 -6.08
C LYS A 950 25.44 14.08 -5.10
N LEU A 951 26.01 15.24 -5.44
CA LEU A 951 26.86 16.02 -4.53
C LEU A 951 26.05 16.65 -3.39
N LEU A 952 24.79 17.02 -3.65
CA LEU A 952 23.87 17.58 -2.66
C LEU A 952 23.02 16.53 -1.94
N ASP A 953 23.12 15.26 -2.33
CA ASP A 953 22.44 14.14 -1.68
C ASP A 953 23.29 13.58 -0.52
N PRO A 954 22.84 13.71 0.75
CA PRO A 954 23.56 13.16 1.90
C PRO A 954 23.78 11.64 1.84
N ASN A 955 22.91 10.88 1.15
CA ASN A 955 23.05 9.42 1.01
C ASN A 955 24.24 8.98 0.14
N SER A 956 24.83 9.89 -0.63
CA SER A 956 26.00 9.60 -1.46
C SER A 956 27.28 9.39 -0.63
N TYR A 957 27.36 9.96 0.57
CA TYR A 957 28.60 10.10 1.34
C TYR A 957 28.91 8.95 2.30
N PHE A 958 27.99 8.01 2.48
CA PHE A 958 28.18 6.85 3.33
C PHE A 958 27.54 5.59 2.74
N GLU A 959 28.03 4.43 3.18
CA GLU A 959 27.48 3.12 2.84
C GLU A 959 26.93 2.43 4.09
N LEU A 960 25.87 1.65 3.89
CA LEU A 960 25.26 0.83 4.93
C LEU A 960 25.34 -0.64 4.54
N GLU A 961 25.69 -1.46 5.53
CA GLU A 961 25.68 -2.91 5.41
C GLU A 961 24.82 -3.51 6.54
N PHE A 962 23.77 -4.23 6.16
CA PHE A 962 22.92 -4.96 7.10
C PHE A 962 23.27 -6.44 7.04
N SER A 963 23.85 -6.98 8.10
CA SER A 963 24.34 -8.37 8.15
C SER A 963 23.99 -9.06 9.47
N MET A 964 23.81 -10.38 9.41
CA MET A 964 23.58 -11.21 10.59
C MET A 964 24.88 -11.91 10.96
N LEU A 965 25.31 -11.76 12.20
CA LEU A 965 26.56 -12.33 12.73
C LEU A 965 26.25 -13.44 13.73
N SER A 966 27.04 -14.52 13.70
CA SER A 966 27.07 -15.54 14.75
C SER A 966 27.74 -15.03 16.03
N GLU A 967 27.66 -15.78 17.14
CA GLU A 967 28.40 -15.48 18.38
C GLU A 967 29.92 -15.33 18.16
N LYS A 968 30.47 -15.96 17.11
CA LYS A 968 31.89 -15.89 16.74
C LYS A 968 32.21 -14.74 15.77
N GLY A 969 31.22 -13.93 15.39
CA GLY A 969 31.38 -12.78 14.50
C GLY A 969 31.39 -13.11 13.00
N THR A 970 31.01 -14.33 12.60
CA THR A 970 30.95 -14.73 11.18
C THR A 970 29.60 -14.35 10.57
N VAL A 971 29.61 -13.80 9.35
CA VAL A 971 28.40 -13.46 8.59
C VAL A 971 27.62 -14.73 8.25
N ASN A 972 26.32 -14.73 8.54
CA ASN A 972 25.37 -15.80 8.23
C ASN A 972 24.23 -15.22 7.36
N LYS A 973 23.82 -15.95 6.32
CA LYS A 973 22.64 -15.57 5.52
C LYS A 973 21.32 -15.88 6.24
N GLY A 974 21.36 -16.73 7.27
CA GLY A 974 20.21 -17.10 8.09
C GLY A 974 19.18 -17.98 7.36
N SER A 975 18.35 -18.66 8.13
CA SER A 975 17.09 -19.25 7.64
C SER A 975 16.05 -18.16 7.36
N SER A 976 14.93 -18.52 6.72
CA SER A 976 13.80 -17.61 6.47
C SER A 976 13.31 -16.93 7.75
N GLY A 977 13.09 -17.69 8.83
CA GLY A 977 12.62 -17.17 10.11
C GLY A 977 13.62 -16.23 10.79
N GLN A 978 14.94 -16.51 10.68
CA GLN A 978 15.98 -15.63 11.21
C GLN A 978 16.08 -14.31 10.43
N SER A 979 15.98 -14.39 9.10
CA SER A 979 16.00 -13.21 8.22
C SER A 979 14.80 -12.31 8.47
N TYR A 980 13.61 -12.91 8.61
CA TYR A 980 12.39 -12.21 9.00
C TYR A 980 12.53 -11.49 10.34
N ALA A 981 13.03 -12.18 11.37
CA ALA A 981 13.25 -11.59 12.69
C ALA A 981 14.21 -10.39 12.62
N GLY A 982 15.27 -10.49 11.82
CA GLY A 982 16.19 -9.38 11.56
C GLY A 982 15.52 -8.17 10.91
N ILE A 983 14.69 -8.38 9.88
CA ILE A 983 13.95 -7.31 9.19
C ILE A 983 12.90 -6.67 10.11
N ALA A 984 12.17 -7.47 10.89
CA ALA A 984 11.20 -6.97 11.86
C ALA A 984 11.88 -6.08 12.92
N LEU A 985 13.04 -6.50 13.44
CA LEU A 985 13.86 -5.69 14.34
C LEU A 985 14.29 -4.37 13.71
N LEU A 986 14.71 -4.38 12.43
CA LEU A 986 15.07 -3.18 11.70
C LEU A 986 13.89 -2.22 11.52
N CYS A 987 12.68 -2.74 11.25
CA CYS A 987 11.45 -1.95 11.13
C CYS A 987 11.07 -1.29 12.46
N ILE A 988 11.14 -2.04 13.56
CA ILE A 988 10.90 -1.52 14.92
C ILE A 988 11.93 -0.45 15.26
N ALA A 989 13.22 -0.71 14.98
CA ALA A 989 14.29 0.24 15.21
C ALA A 989 14.08 1.54 14.42
N ARG A 990 13.68 1.44 13.15
CA ARG A 990 13.36 2.60 12.30
C ARG A 990 12.21 3.42 12.87
N LEU A 991 11.08 2.80 13.19
CA LEU A 991 9.93 3.50 13.79
C LEU A 991 10.32 4.15 15.12
N HIS A 992 11.07 3.44 15.95
CA HIS A 992 11.45 3.92 17.27
C HIS A 992 12.50 5.05 17.22
N ILE A 993 13.53 4.92 16.38
CA ILE A 993 14.71 5.82 16.39
C ILE A 993 14.56 6.98 15.39
N ILE A 994 13.93 6.74 14.24
CA ILE A 994 13.79 7.70 13.14
C ILE A 994 12.36 8.24 13.06
N GLY A 995 11.35 7.36 13.14
CA GLY A 995 9.94 7.73 13.02
C GLY A 995 9.43 8.63 14.16
N THR A 996 10.04 8.54 15.35
CA THR A 996 9.75 9.48 16.43
C THR A 996 10.62 10.74 16.32
N GLY A 997 10.19 11.71 15.50
CA GLY A 997 10.81 13.04 15.49
C GLY A 997 10.85 13.68 16.89
N LEU A 998 11.64 14.73 17.08
CA LEU A 998 11.79 15.43 18.38
C LEU A 998 10.46 15.88 19.01
N ALA A 999 9.43 16.15 18.18
CA ALA A 999 8.09 16.54 18.61
C ALA A 999 7.13 15.37 18.91
N SER A 1000 7.44 14.14 18.47
CA SER A 1000 6.54 12.97 18.57
C SER A 1000 6.96 11.94 19.62
N LYS A 1001 8.02 12.23 20.41
CA LYS A 1001 8.51 11.34 21.48
C LYS A 1001 7.46 10.90 22.50
N ASN A 1002 6.34 11.63 22.62
CA ASN A 1002 5.25 11.35 23.55
C ASN A 1002 3.88 11.17 22.88
N ARG A 1003 3.79 11.14 21.55
CA ARG A 1003 2.50 10.91 20.88
C ARG A 1003 2.15 9.44 20.90
N ASN A 1004 1.01 9.14 21.50
CA ASN A 1004 0.44 7.81 21.43
C ASN A 1004 -0.25 7.63 20.07
N GLY A 1005 -0.42 6.38 19.68
CA GLY A 1005 -1.05 5.99 18.44
C GLY A 1005 -1.01 4.48 18.33
N ILE A 1006 -1.87 3.94 17.46
CA ILE A 1006 -1.99 2.51 17.25
C ILE A 1006 -0.65 1.97 16.75
N LYS A 1007 -0.18 0.91 17.41
CA LYS A 1007 1.00 0.14 17.03
C LYS A 1007 0.59 -1.30 16.86
N PHE A 1008 0.70 -1.79 15.65
CA PHE A 1008 0.20 -3.10 15.25
C PHE A 1008 1.31 -3.89 14.60
N MET A 1009 1.42 -5.17 14.96
CA MET A 1009 2.42 -6.10 14.46
C MET A 1009 1.72 -7.37 13.97
N PRO A 1010 1.36 -7.44 12.68
CA PRO A 1010 0.80 -8.65 12.08
C PRO A 1010 1.93 -9.64 11.78
N ILE A 1011 1.98 -10.77 12.48
CA ILE A 1011 3.03 -11.79 12.35
C ILE A 1011 2.46 -13.01 11.63
N ASP A 1012 2.85 -13.22 10.39
CA ASP A 1012 2.43 -14.40 9.60
C ASP A 1012 3.35 -15.61 9.78
N GLU A 1013 2.77 -16.81 9.69
CA GLU A 1013 3.38 -18.11 9.98
C GLU A 1013 4.16 -18.10 11.31
N ALA A 1014 3.51 -17.65 12.37
CA ALA A 1014 4.15 -17.43 13.66
C ALA A 1014 4.71 -18.74 14.29
N GLU A 1015 4.12 -19.91 14.03
CA GLU A 1015 4.67 -21.22 14.43
C GLU A 1015 6.10 -21.45 13.90
N GLY A 1016 6.39 -21.01 12.67
CA GLY A 1016 7.68 -21.24 12.01
C GLY A 1016 8.83 -20.37 12.57
N LEU A 1017 8.55 -19.45 13.48
CA LEU A 1017 9.54 -18.52 14.04
C LEU A 1017 10.27 -19.07 15.27
N GLY A 1018 9.67 -20.03 16.00
CA GLY A 1018 10.25 -20.60 17.22
C GLY A 1018 10.65 -19.52 18.22
N SER A 1019 11.86 -19.61 18.80
CA SER A 1019 12.36 -18.62 19.77
C SER A 1019 12.50 -17.19 19.23
N ASN A 1020 12.45 -16.97 17.91
CA ASN A 1020 12.36 -15.62 17.36
C ASN A 1020 10.98 -14.98 17.63
N TYR A 1021 9.91 -15.77 17.70
CA TYR A 1021 8.59 -15.27 18.07
C TYR A 1021 8.59 -14.76 19.51
N ASP A 1022 9.19 -15.50 20.45
CA ASP A 1022 9.31 -15.08 21.85
C ASP A 1022 10.05 -13.75 22.01
N MET A 1023 11.08 -13.54 21.19
CA MET A 1023 11.82 -12.27 21.11
C MET A 1023 10.95 -11.13 20.55
N LEU A 1024 10.18 -11.36 19.47
CA LEU A 1024 9.26 -10.34 18.96
C LEU A 1024 8.12 -10.04 19.94
N TYR A 1025 7.65 -11.06 20.68
CA TYR A 1025 6.65 -10.93 21.73
C TYR A 1025 7.13 -10.03 22.87
N SER A 1026 8.36 -10.25 23.37
CA SER A 1026 8.93 -9.42 24.44
C SER A 1026 9.12 -7.97 23.99
N ILE A 1027 9.60 -7.76 22.75
CA ILE A 1027 9.77 -6.43 22.15
C ILE A 1027 8.41 -5.76 21.95
N ALA A 1028 7.40 -6.47 21.45
CA ALA A 1028 6.06 -5.91 21.31
C ALA A 1028 5.51 -5.41 22.66
N LYS A 1029 5.73 -6.17 23.74
CA LYS A 1029 5.36 -5.78 25.11
C LYS A 1029 6.12 -4.53 25.56
N GLN A 1030 7.42 -4.44 25.25
CA GLN A 1030 8.27 -3.30 25.62
C GLN A 1030 7.87 -2.00 24.88
N TYR A 1031 7.50 -2.09 23.60
CA TYR A 1031 7.20 -0.93 22.76
C TYR A 1031 5.70 -0.66 22.55
N ASN A 1032 4.84 -1.38 23.28
CA ASN A 1032 3.38 -1.31 23.23
C ASN A 1032 2.79 -1.59 21.85
N TYR A 1033 3.25 -2.64 21.16
CA TYR A 1033 2.61 -3.15 19.95
C TYR A 1033 1.53 -4.18 20.32
N GLN A 1034 0.39 -4.11 19.63
CA GLN A 1034 -0.56 -5.21 19.59
C GLN A 1034 -0.13 -6.22 18.53
N ILE A 1035 -0.02 -7.49 18.92
CA ILE A 1035 0.29 -8.59 18.01
C ILE A 1035 -1.01 -9.18 17.47
N ALA A 1036 -1.09 -9.33 16.14
CA ALA A 1036 -1.96 -10.32 15.53
C ALA A 1036 -1.09 -11.43 14.94
N SER A 1037 -1.18 -12.63 15.50
CA SER A 1037 -0.44 -13.79 14.97
C SER A 1037 -1.33 -14.57 14.02
N PHE A 1038 -0.75 -15.05 12.92
CA PHE A 1038 -1.41 -15.96 11.98
C PHE A 1038 -0.64 -17.29 11.96
N ALA A 1039 -1.33 -18.39 12.26
CA ALA A 1039 -0.72 -19.72 12.31
C ALA A 1039 -1.72 -20.82 11.90
N ILE A 1040 -1.22 -22.04 11.71
CA ILE A 1040 -2.08 -23.21 11.42
C ILE A 1040 -2.60 -23.79 12.73
N ASN A 1041 -1.75 -23.87 13.76
CA ASN A 1041 -2.12 -24.32 15.10
C ASN A 1041 -1.93 -23.23 16.17
N PRO A 1042 -2.50 -23.41 17.38
CA PRO A 1042 -2.25 -22.54 18.51
C PRO A 1042 -0.76 -22.38 18.85
N ILE A 1043 -0.34 -21.13 19.09
CA ILE A 1043 1.05 -20.79 19.38
C ILE A 1043 1.22 -20.66 20.91
N GLY A 1044 1.86 -21.64 21.53
CA GLY A 1044 2.07 -21.65 22.98
C GLY A 1044 0.78 -21.90 23.77
N THR A 1045 0.78 -21.58 25.07
CA THR A 1045 -0.35 -21.85 25.97
C THR A 1045 -1.31 -20.66 26.05
N PHE A 1046 -2.62 -20.93 25.99
CA PHE A 1046 -3.64 -19.90 26.24
C PHE A 1046 -3.52 -19.37 27.67
N THR A 1047 -3.54 -18.04 27.82
CA THR A 1047 -3.48 -17.35 29.12
C THR A 1047 -4.59 -16.31 29.16
N GLU A 1048 -5.55 -16.49 30.07
CA GLU A 1048 -6.70 -15.60 30.18
C GLU A 1048 -6.27 -14.15 30.45
N GLY A 1049 -6.89 -13.20 29.74
CA GLY A 1049 -6.59 -11.77 29.84
C GLY A 1049 -5.37 -11.31 29.00
N GLU A 1050 -4.45 -12.19 28.64
CA GLU A 1050 -3.26 -11.83 27.83
C GLU A 1050 -3.40 -12.15 26.33
N LEU A 1051 -4.29 -13.09 25.96
CA LEU A 1051 -4.48 -13.57 24.60
C LEU A 1051 -5.97 -13.74 24.27
N TYR A 1052 -6.39 -13.34 23.08
CA TYR A 1052 -7.61 -13.84 22.43
C TYR A 1052 -7.24 -14.73 21.24
N MET A 1053 -8.07 -15.72 20.93
CA MET A 1053 -7.80 -16.66 19.85
C MET A 1053 -9.06 -16.86 19.00
N TYR A 1054 -8.91 -16.82 17.69
CA TYR A 1054 -9.97 -17.07 16.71
C TYR A 1054 -9.57 -18.21 15.79
N MET A 1055 -10.43 -19.21 15.68
CA MET A 1055 -10.25 -20.32 14.75
C MET A 1055 -11.10 -20.09 13.50
N LEU A 1056 -10.42 -19.98 12.36
CA LEU A 1056 -10.99 -19.72 11.04
C LEU A 1056 -11.05 -21.03 10.25
N SER A 1057 -12.25 -21.46 9.90
CA SER A 1057 -12.49 -22.64 9.08
C SER A 1057 -13.28 -22.27 7.84
N LYS A 1058 -12.81 -22.76 6.68
CA LYS A 1058 -13.49 -22.55 5.41
C LYS A 1058 -14.81 -23.33 5.42
N ASP A 1059 -15.87 -22.73 4.89
CA ASP A 1059 -17.10 -23.45 4.64
C ASP A 1059 -16.95 -24.28 3.35
N LEU A 1060 -16.77 -25.58 3.56
CA LEU A 1060 -16.57 -26.57 2.52
C LEU A 1060 -17.87 -26.94 1.79
N SER A 1061 -19.03 -26.48 2.31
CA SER A 1061 -20.34 -26.76 1.73
C SER A 1061 -20.68 -25.84 0.54
N THR A 1062 -19.89 -24.79 0.30
CA THR A 1062 -20.09 -23.84 -0.79
C THR A 1062 -18.82 -23.66 -1.62
N ASP A 1063 -18.98 -23.35 -2.92
CA ASP A 1063 -17.86 -22.96 -3.79
C ASP A 1063 -17.46 -21.48 -3.61
N GLU A 1064 -18.16 -20.76 -2.72
CA GLU A 1064 -17.84 -19.38 -2.41
C GLU A 1064 -16.66 -19.31 -1.44
N ASP A 1065 -15.88 -18.23 -1.52
CA ASP A 1065 -14.79 -18.02 -0.56
C ASP A 1065 -15.36 -17.51 0.76
N ILE A 1066 -16.09 -18.37 1.47
CA ILE A 1066 -16.70 -18.07 2.77
C ILE A 1066 -16.19 -18.99 3.88
N ASN A 1067 -16.28 -18.50 5.11
CA ASN A 1067 -15.87 -19.22 6.31
C ASN A 1067 -17.10 -19.48 7.18
N TYR A 1068 -17.03 -20.51 8.03
CA TYR A 1068 -17.93 -20.60 9.17
C TYR A 1068 -17.70 -19.43 10.14
N ILE A 1069 -18.69 -19.13 10.98
CA ILE A 1069 -18.52 -18.15 12.05
C ILE A 1069 -17.30 -18.57 12.90
N PRO A 1070 -16.27 -17.71 13.03
CA PRO A 1070 -15.04 -18.07 13.71
C PRO A 1070 -15.31 -18.45 15.17
N LEU A 1071 -14.76 -19.58 15.63
CA LEU A 1071 -14.78 -19.92 17.05
C LEU A 1071 -13.85 -18.97 17.80
N SER A 1072 -14.37 -18.27 18.80
CA SER A 1072 -13.61 -17.30 19.60
C SER A 1072 -13.34 -17.84 21.00
N ILE A 1073 -12.07 -17.82 21.42
CA ILE A 1073 -11.63 -18.18 22.77
C ILE A 1073 -11.08 -16.92 23.43
N ARG A 1074 -11.77 -16.44 24.47
CA ARG A 1074 -11.47 -15.18 25.16
C ARG A 1074 -11.21 -15.39 26.65
N CYS A 1075 -11.71 -16.48 27.23
CA CYS A 1075 -11.46 -16.91 28.60
C CYS A 1075 -11.27 -18.43 28.69
N GLU A 1076 -10.82 -18.95 29.84
CA GLU A 1076 -10.60 -20.40 30.01
C GLU A 1076 -11.86 -21.25 29.78
N ARG A 1077 -13.06 -20.71 30.04
CA ARG A 1077 -14.32 -21.43 29.80
C ARG A 1077 -14.61 -21.66 28.33
N ASP A 1078 -14.12 -20.80 27.45
CA ASP A 1078 -14.33 -20.96 26.01
C ASP A 1078 -13.49 -22.13 25.46
N MET A 1079 -12.45 -22.56 26.19
CA MET A 1079 -11.64 -23.74 25.82
C MET A 1079 -12.45 -25.04 25.91
N ASP A 1080 -13.52 -25.09 26.69
CA ASP A 1080 -14.42 -26.25 26.74
C ASP A 1080 -15.13 -26.47 25.40
N LEU A 1081 -15.20 -25.45 24.53
CA LEU A 1081 -15.76 -25.55 23.18
C LEU A 1081 -14.83 -26.28 22.19
N LEU A 1082 -13.58 -26.56 22.59
CA LEU A 1082 -12.61 -27.34 21.79
C LEU A 1082 -12.70 -28.85 22.03
N ASN A 1083 -13.37 -29.28 23.11
CA ASN A 1083 -13.60 -30.67 23.47
C ASN A 1083 -15.00 -31.11 23.05
#